data_AF-A0A3S1CGX1-F1
#
_entry.id   AF-A0A3S1CGX1-F1
#
_cell.length_a   1.000
_cell.length_b   1.000
_cell.length_c   1.000
_cell.angle_alpha   90.00
_cell.angle_beta   90.00
_cell.angle_gamma   90.00
#
_symmetry.space_group_name_H-M   'P 1'
#
loop_
_entity.id
_entity.type
_entity.pdbx_description
1 polymer ?
#
loop_
_entity_poly.entity_id
_entity_poly.type
_entity_poly.pdbx_seq_one_letter_code
_entity_poly.pdbx_strand_id
1 'polypeptide(L)'
;MSRKRLNVTIFILLLIFTAVIVSLLYPRQQQTVQRESNYAIHTRQDFNQPSFYPITPNTSNKLYRPTGAWVGRLILPTSQEDNTDWVLMEVEHAPQKAQNLIGKIVRLEWKNDKDVLSYVQAVTRDVNFTPDTIKSQKQGNIHPFRLNGVKSVSVLRSLAGARPQDDVIVTLDDATVVTEGVGRVTLQIAREPVLTTGRFYGLVKIIEPTSKSDSLYKVVHYNPASGNFDGIEGAIRIPKQVIDTRNIPSSTPLLIEKSTAGEQGWYIYGARDNKGIFTVQALAPRSLFQIEPNQLITNENRALRYLKTQHWRNTPAQKGKSDTVLLNFDVLKSTSSLPYQGGLVGFQNSPALLASPAPSNSSQGGLGRYQWQENDKAILLHLFGGIGGRKKEALGFPATITGHFSFGIARVIRDSFTSELRFDIKYHQIYAHNSDGIIAGIHTWADYMGNLQRGWMYTRPVSDILIKFDPVTTDYDFDGIKISPLNELQRQLQIMMARYRVGDGTGGATVSPATSCGQDSAQALYATITTIKNQVATAPQIQQWLDAHPNDPQTLRFRQLILLGTELEKQLAPLGIVRADWRSSTSILAGTGAGDNQLFRDGSIWAGLTSWRTMMPRQVHDDLALLFLKHGASLQVLRTNQIGGWQADIAPLAPTVLFGQIKIPYTEISPLGILLNRVLASLKIPTQQDWLVLGITLLFYTIIALPIGLKSGFLQLQIWSANYIDKFLLILRCLFLPAISEELFFRVLLLPHPIEITNWFTWAMWALLSLILFIIYHPINASTFFKQANETFFNRIFLCLATLLGIACTIAYVLTGSLFVIVMIHWIVVVVWLMAFAGMKKLNS
;
A
#
# COMPACT_ATOMS: atom_id res chain seq x y z
N MET A 1 -19.43 -47.41 -17.16
CA MET A 1 -18.18 -47.26 -16.36
C MET A 1 -18.53 -47.40 -14.88
N SER A 2 -17.86 -48.26 -14.10
CA SER A 2 -18.20 -48.40 -12.68
C SER A 2 -17.88 -47.11 -11.91
N ARG A 3 -18.67 -46.80 -10.87
CA ARG A 3 -18.53 -45.59 -10.04
C ARG A 3 -17.11 -45.44 -9.46
N LYS A 4 -16.42 -46.56 -9.19
CA LYS A 4 -15.00 -46.61 -8.81
C LYS A 4 -14.06 -46.13 -9.92
N ARG A 5 -14.27 -46.56 -11.18
CA ARG A 5 -13.45 -46.11 -12.32
C ARG A 5 -13.64 -44.62 -12.59
N LEU A 6 -14.85 -44.08 -12.50
CA LEU A 6 -15.10 -42.65 -12.69
C LEU A 6 -14.41 -41.78 -11.63
N ASN A 7 -14.43 -42.19 -10.36
CA ASN A 7 -13.75 -41.46 -9.28
C ASN A 7 -12.22 -41.49 -9.41
N VAL A 8 -11.65 -42.61 -9.88
CA VAL A 8 -10.21 -42.73 -10.16
C VAL A 8 -9.83 -41.85 -11.35
N THR A 9 -10.63 -41.81 -12.42
CA THR A 9 -10.37 -40.94 -13.57
C THR A 9 -10.46 -39.46 -13.20
N ILE A 10 -11.43 -39.05 -12.38
CA ILE A 10 -11.55 -37.66 -11.89
C ILE A 10 -10.38 -37.30 -10.98
N PHE A 11 -9.95 -38.22 -10.10
CA PHE A 11 -8.79 -38.00 -9.24
C PHE A 11 -7.50 -37.85 -10.06
N ILE A 12 -7.28 -38.70 -11.08
CA ILE A 12 -6.13 -38.60 -11.98
C ILE A 12 -6.17 -37.30 -12.79
N LEU A 13 -7.34 -36.89 -13.29
CA LEU A 13 -7.51 -35.62 -14.00
C LEU A 13 -7.22 -34.42 -13.10
N LEU A 14 -7.68 -34.44 -11.85
CA LEU A 14 -7.35 -33.41 -10.85
C LEU A 14 -5.85 -33.39 -10.55
N LEU A 15 -5.20 -34.55 -10.42
CA LEU A 15 -3.77 -34.63 -10.14
C LEU A 15 -2.93 -34.15 -11.32
N ILE A 16 -3.32 -34.48 -12.56
CA ILE A 16 -2.72 -33.95 -13.79
C ILE A 16 -2.96 -32.45 -13.90
N PHE A 17 -4.18 -31.98 -13.65
CA PHE A 17 -4.51 -30.55 -13.68
C PHE A 17 -3.71 -29.78 -12.62
N THR A 18 -3.54 -30.36 -11.43
CA THR A 18 -2.71 -29.80 -10.36
C THR A 18 -1.24 -29.81 -10.76
N ALA A 19 -0.72 -30.89 -11.35
CA ALA A 19 0.66 -30.96 -11.83
C ALA A 19 0.93 -29.99 -13.00
N VAL A 20 -0.04 -29.80 -13.90
CA VAL A 20 0.03 -28.82 -15.00
C VAL A 20 -0.03 -27.40 -14.44
N ILE A 21 -0.90 -27.12 -13.48
CA ILE A 21 -0.93 -25.82 -12.78
C ILE A 21 0.39 -25.58 -12.06
N VAL A 22 0.90 -26.54 -11.29
CA VAL A 22 2.18 -26.44 -10.60
C VAL A 22 3.33 -26.26 -11.59
N SER A 23 3.30 -26.92 -12.76
CA SER A 23 4.31 -26.78 -13.81
C SER A 23 4.22 -25.43 -14.56
N LEU A 24 3.01 -24.91 -14.78
CA LEU A 24 2.77 -23.58 -15.36
C LEU A 24 3.11 -22.46 -14.37
N LEU A 25 3.02 -22.72 -13.07
CA LEU A 25 3.40 -21.81 -11.99
C LEU A 25 4.86 -21.98 -11.56
N TYR A 26 5.51 -23.10 -11.88
CA TYR A 26 6.94 -23.32 -11.63
C TYR A 26 7.73 -22.43 -12.58
N PRO A 27 8.54 -21.48 -12.07
CA PRO A 27 9.34 -20.63 -12.92
C PRO A 27 10.32 -21.50 -13.71
N ARG A 28 10.17 -21.56 -15.04
CA ARG A 28 11.19 -22.15 -15.92
C ARG A 28 12.51 -21.45 -15.62
N GLN A 29 13.53 -22.21 -15.24
CA GLN A 29 14.89 -21.74 -15.09
C GLN A 29 15.36 -21.24 -16.47
N GLN A 30 15.18 -19.95 -16.74
CA GLN A 30 15.79 -19.31 -17.90
C GLN A 30 17.30 -19.40 -17.74
N GLN A 31 18.00 -19.81 -18.81
CA GLN A 31 19.45 -19.69 -18.88
C GLN A 31 19.84 -18.26 -18.49
N THR A 32 20.69 -18.13 -17.49
CA THR A 32 21.21 -16.84 -17.01
C THR A 32 22.13 -16.23 -18.07
N VAL A 33 21.53 -15.55 -19.04
CA VAL A 33 22.25 -14.60 -19.91
C VAL A 33 22.51 -13.36 -19.07
N GLN A 34 23.76 -12.89 -19.06
CA GLN A 34 24.12 -11.64 -18.38
C GLN A 34 23.36 -10.49 -19.04
N ARG A 35 22.53 -9.80 -18.27
CA ARG A 35 21.73 -8.66 -18.75
C ARG A 35 22.30 -7.37 -18.18
N GLU A 36 22.47 -6.39 -19.05
CA GLU A 36 22.85 -5.04 -18.65
C GLU A 36 21.69 -4.33 -17.91
N SER A 37 22.03 -3.50 -16.92
CA SER A 37 21.04 -2.70 -16.18
C SER A 37 20.63 -1.45 -16.96
N ASN A 38 19.39 -0.99 -16.76
CA ASN A 38 18.94 0.29 -17.33
C ASN A 38 19.80 1.44 -16.79
N TYR A 39 20.19 1.39 -15.51
CA TYR A 39 21.13 2.32 -14.90
C TYR A 39 22.40 2.48 -15.76
N ALA A 40 23.08 1.37 -16.11
CA ALA A 40 24.30 1.40 -16.90
C ALA A 40 24.08 1.95 -18.32
N ILE A 41 22.93 1.67 -18.93
CA ILE A 41 22.58 2.22 -20.24
C ILE A 41 22.46 3.74 -20.17
N HIS A 42 21.73 4.25 -19.18
CA HIS A 42 21.48 5.69 -19.05
C HIS A 42 22.69 6.48 -18.58
N THR A 43 23.51 5.97 -17.66
CA THR A 43 24.66 6.70 -17.13
C THR A 43 25.76 6.92 -18.15
N ARG A 44 25.78 6.22 -19.29
CA ARG A 44 26.68 6.51 -20.42
C ARG A 44 26.50 7.89 -21.03
N GLN A 45 25.34 8.52 -20.80
CA GLN A 45 25.08 9.86 -21.32
C GLN A 45 25.72 10.89 -20.40
N ASP A 46 26.52 11.80 -20.97
CA ASP A 46 27.24 12.81 -20.19
C ASP A 46 26.30 13.61 -19.28
N PHE A 47 25.12 14.02 -19.75
CA PHE A 47 24.15 14.79 -18.95
C PHE A 47 23.54 14.01 -17.77
N ASN A 48 23.73 12.70 -17.68
CA ASN A 48 23.35 11.89 -16.52
C ASN A 48 24.53 11.69 -15.54
N GLN A 49 25.71 12.24 -15.83
CA GLN A 49 26.90 12.18 -14.97
C GLN A 49 27.03 13.47 -14.14
N PRO A 50 27.36 13.38 -12.84
CA PRO A 50 27.55 14.57 -11.99
C PRO A 50 28.61 15.55 -12.54
N SER A 51 29.68 15.03 -13.15
CA SER A 51 30.78 15.81 -13.72
C SER A 51 30.37 16.73 -14.87
N PHE A 52 29.19 16.52 -15.47
CA PHE A 52 28.64 17.39 -16.50
C PHE A 52 28.20 18.77 -15.97
N TYR A 53 28.00 18.88 -14.66
CA TYR A 53 27.44 20.07 -14.00
C TYR A 53 28.50 20.74 -13.11
N PRO A 54 29.24 21.74 -13.62
CA PRO A 54 30.31 22.38 -12.85
C PRO A 54 29.81 22.95 -11.52
N ILE A 55 30.58 22.75 -10.45
CA ILE A 55 30.30 23.31 -9.13
C ILE A 55 30.98 24.68 -9.03
N THR A 56 30.21 25.72 -9.30
CA THR A 56 30.65 27.11 -9.16
C THR A 56 29.97 27.75 -7.93
N PRO A 57 30.69 28.59 -7.16
CA PRO A 57 30.10 29.39 -6.10
C PRO A 57 28.87 30.16 -6.62
N ASN A 58 27.81 30.19 -5.82
CA ASN A 58 26.49 30.63 -6.25
C ASN A 58 26.52 32.11 -6.68
N THR A 59 26.25 32.40 -7.95
CA THR A 59 25.84 33.75 -8.35
C THR A 59 24.35 33.86 -8.10
N SER A 60 23.94 34.74 -7.19
CA SER A 60 22.54 34.95 -6.83
C SER A 60 21.69 35.12 -8.10
N ASN A 61 20.86 34.13 -8.42
CA ASN A 61 19.97 34.18 -9.58
C ASN A 61 18.53 34.07 -9.11
N LYS A 62 17.73 35.13 -9.31
CA LYS A 62 16.32 35.15 -8.92
C LYS A 62 15.47 34.13 -9.68
N LEU A 63 15.95 33.63 -10.83
CA LEU A 63 15.24 32.68 -11.70
C LEU A 63 15.31 31.22 -11.21
N TYR A 64 16.35 30.87 -10.46
CA TYR A 64 16.56 29.49 -9.99
C TYR A 64 16.86 29.48 -8.49
N ARG A 65 16.17 28.61 -7.75
CA ARG A 65 16.30 28.44 -6.31
C ARG A 65 17.01 27.12 -6.01
N PRO A 66 17.80 27.01 -4.92
CA PRO A 66 18.39 25.74 -4.53
C PRO A 66 17.30 24.73 -4.16
N THR A 67 17.53 23.45 -4.47
CA THR A 67 16.54 22.38 -4.19
C THR A 67 16.42 22.04 -2.70
N GLY A 68 17.42 22.40 -1.89
CA GLY A 68 17.41 22.29 -0.43
C GLY A 68 18.41 23.24 0.22
N ALA A 69 18.37 23.36 1.55
CA ALA A 69 19.30 24.21 2.30
C ALA A 69 20.76 23.77 2.10
N TRP A 70 20.98 22.45 2.16
CA TRP A 70 22.20 21.80 1.70
C TRP A 70 21.85 20.87 0.54
N VAL A 71 22.69 20.85 -0.48
CA VAL A 71 22.62 19.88 -1.58
C VAL A 71 24.01 19.35 -1.81
N GLY A 72 24.16 18.04 -2.03
CA GLY A 72 25.45 17.49 -2.38
C GLY A 72 25.43 16.02 -2.71
N ARG A 73 26.57 15.59 -3.25
CA ARG A 73 26.79 14.23 -3.75
C ARG A 73 27.49 13.41 -2.68
N LEU A 74 26.89 12.29 -2.31
CA LEU A 74 27.49 11.35 -1.38
C LEU A 74 28.61 10.57 -2.06
N ILE A 75 29.72 10.41 -1.34
CA ILE A 75 30.91 9.68 -1.77
C ILE A 75 31.20 8.63 -0.70
N LEU A 76 31.21 7.36 -1.10
CA LEU A 76 31.57 6.28 -0.19
C LEU A 76 33.09 6.34 0.13
N PRO A 77 33.50 6.33 1.40
CA PRO A 77 34.91 6.37 1.76
C PRO A 77 35.65 5.10 1.34
N THR A 78 36.95 5.23 1.08
CA THR A 78 37.83 4.12 0.69
C THR A 78 38.38 3.31 1.88
N SER A 79 38.57 3.95 3.04
CA SER A 79 38.99 3.28 4.29
C SER A 79 37.78 2.95 5.17
N GLN A 80 37.82 1.78 5.81
CA GLN A 80 36.75 1.21 6.64
C GLN A 80 37.10 1.18 8.15
N GLU A 81 38.12 1.93 8.57
CA GLU A 81 38.89 1.69 9.80
C GLU A 81 38.15 1.87 11.14
N ASP A 82 37.02 2.58 11.22
CA ASP A 82 36.48 3.04 12.52
C ASP A 82 35.15 2.43 12.98
N ASN A 83 34.54 1.47 12.25
CA ASN A 83 33.23 0.88 12.58
C ASN A 83 32.09 1.91 12.84
N THR A 84 32.23 3.17 12.42
CA THR A 84 31.23 4.24 12.59
C THR A 84 30.54 4.57 11.25
N ASP A 85 29.27 4.98 11.29
CA ASP A 85 28.53 5.36 10.09
C ASP A 85 28.77 6.83 9.72
N TRP A 86 29.60 7.03 8.69
CA TRP A 86 29.87 8.32 8.07
C TRP A 86 30.20 8.11 6.59
N VAL A 87 30.07 9.19 5.81
CA VAL A 87 30.45 9.25 4.39
C VAL A 87 31.10 10.59 4.07
N LEU A 88 31.66 10.71 2.88
CA LEU A 88 32.08 12.00 2.34
C LEU A 88 30.93 12.61 1.56
N MET A 89 30.86 13.95 1.52
CA MET A 89 29.89 14.69 0.74
C MET A 89 30.60 15.80 -0.03
N GLU A 90 30.46 15.80 -1.36
CA GLU A 90 30.81 16.95 -2.18
C GLU A 90 29.67 17.97 -2.11
N VAL A 91 29.95 19.13 -1.52
CA VAL A 91 28.94 20.17 -1.27
C VAL A 91 28.66 20.91 -2.57
N GLU A 92 27.46 20.70 -3.12
CA GLU A 92 26.99 21.37 -4.34
C GLU A 92 26.29 22.69 -4.06
N HIS A 93 25.58 22.77 -2.93
CA HIS A 93 24.96 23.99 -2.42
C HIS A 93 25.00 23.98 -0.89
N ALA A 94 25.16 25.17 -0.30
CA ALA A 94 25.18 25.38 1.14
C ALA A 94 24.46 26.68 1.54
N PRO A 95 23.96 26.79 2.78
CA PRO A 95 23.40 28.03 3.31
C PRO A 95 24.39 29.19 3.27
N GLN A 96 23.91 30.43 3.36
CA GLN A 96 24.72 31.65 3.25
C GLN A 96 25.96 31.67 4.16
N LYS A 97 25.83 31.14 5.39
CA LYS A 97 26.93 31.06 6.38
C LYS A 97 28.04 30.06 6.04
N ALA A 98 27.81 29.16 5.08
CA ALA A 98 28.72 28.07 4.72
C ALA A 98 29.02 28.02 3.21
N GLN A 99 28.84 29.14 2.50
CA GLN A 99 29.11 29.24 1.05
C GLN A 99 30.56 28.90 0.69
N ASN A 100 31.51 29.10 1.61
CA ASN A 100 32.91 28.73 1.47
C ASN A 100 33.16 27.20 1.42
N LEU A 101 32.13 26.38 1.65
CA LEU A 101 32.19 24.92 1.52
C LEU A 101 31.75 24.41 0.15
N ILE A 102 31.13 25.25 -0.69
CA ILE A 102 30.70 24.83 -2.04
C ILE A 102 31.91 24.38 -2.86
N GLY A 103 31.79 23.21 -3.48
CA GLY A 103 32.85 22.54 -4.24
C GLY A 103 33.88 21.79 -3.38
N LYS A 104 33.74 21.82 -2.03
CA LYS A 104 34.61 21.06 -1.13
C LYS A 104 33.98 19.71 -0.80
N ILE A 105 34.86 18.76 -0.51
CA ILE A 105 34.49 17.47 0.07
C ILE A 105 34.61 17.59 1.59
N VAL A 106 33.51 17.31 2.28
CA VAL A 106 33.41 17.36 3.75
C VAL A 106 32.97 16.00 4.30
N ARG A 107 33.28 15.70 5.55
CA ARG A 107 32.74 14.51 6.23
C ARG A 107 31.27 14.77 6.59
N LEU A 108 30.42 13.79 6.37
CA LEU A 108 29.01 13.78 6.79
C LEU A 108 28.80 12.63 7.76
N GLU A 109 28.30 12.93 8.96
CA GLU A 109 28.07 11.96 10.01
C GLU A 109 26.82 12.29 10.85
N TRP A 110 26.44 11.36 11.72
CA TRP A 110 25.32 11.55 12.64
C TRP A 110 25.70 12.44 13.82
N LYS A 111 24.76 13.27 14.29
CA LYS A 111 24.90 13.97 15.57
C LYS A 111 25.03 12.94 16.70
N ASN A 112 25.86 13.25 17.69
CA ASN A 112 26.03 12.45 18.91
C ASN A 112 24.80 12.63 19.84
N ASP A 113 23.67 12.11 19.39
CA ASP A 113 22.39 12.13 20.10
C ASP A 113 21.93 10.69 20.36
N LYS A 114 21.40 10.42 21.56
CA LYS A 114 21.08 9.06 22.00
C LYS A 114 20.00 8.41 21.13
N ASP A 115 18.98 9.15 20.72
CA ASP A 115 17.88 8.62 19.92
C ASP A 115 18.34 8.35 18.48
N VAL A 116 19.14 9.26 17.92
CA VAL A 116 19.76 9.10 16.60
C VAL A 116 20.68 7.87 16.58
N LEU A 117 21.58 7.73 17.55
CA LEU A 117 22.52 6.60 17.60
C LEU A 117 21.81 5.27 17.84
N SER A 118 20.71 5.26 18.60
CA SER A 118 19.89 4.06 18.79
C SER A 118 19.23 3.61 17.47
N TYR A 119 18.73 4.55 16.67
CA TYR A 119 18.24 4.26 15.31
C TYR A 119 19.34 3.69 14.42
N VAL A 120 20.50 4.37 14.35
CA VAL A 120 21.65 3.95 13.53
C VAL A 120 22.09 2.54 13.90
N GLN A 121 22.20 2.25 15.20
CA GLN A 121 22.58 0.92 15.70
C GLN A 121 21.55 -0.15 15.31
N ALA A 122 20.25 0.14 15.40
CA ALA A 122 19.18 -0.83 15.09
C ALA A 122 19.18 -1.30 13.63
N VAL A 123 19.70 -0.48 12.71
CA VAL A 123 19.73 -0.78 11.27
C VAL A 123 21.11 -1.16 10.73
N THR A 124 22.15 -1.05 11.55
CA THR A 124 23.52 -1.45 11.18
C THR A 124 23.60 -2.95 10.93
N ARG A 125 24.16 -3.34 9.77
CA ARG A 125 24.37 -4.74 9.39
C ARG A 125 25.71 -4.96 8.72
N ASP A 126 26.26 -6.16 8.87
CA ASP A 126 27.31 -6.65 7.98
C ASP A 126 26.69 -7.02 6.64
N VAL A 127 27.36 -6.70 5.53
CA VAL A 127 26.84 -6.93 4.18
C VAL A 127 27.67 -7.99 3.48
N ASN A 128 27.05 -9.14 3.19
CA ASN A 128 27.66 -10.26 2.50
C ASN A 128 26.69 -10.79 1.44
N PHE A 129 27.13 -10.78 0.18
CA PHE A 129 26.27 -11.15 -0.94
C PHE A 129 26.00 -12.65 -0.94
N THR A 130 24.72 -13.01 -0.98
CA THR A 130 24.28 -14.40 -1.15
C THR A 130 24.34 -14.82 -2.63
N PRO A 131 24.32 -16.14 -2.93
CA PRO A 131 24.20 -16.63 -4.30
C PRO A 131 22.98 -16.06 -5.05
N ASP A 132 21.86 -15.86 -4.37
CA ASP A 132 20.66 -15.26 -4.96
C ASP A 132 20.85 -13.77 -5.29
N THR A 133 21.54 -13.02 -4.44
CA THR A 133 21.94 -11.63 -4.71
C THR A 133 22.82 -11.57 -5.96
N ILE A 134 23.83 -12.43 -6.06
CA ILE A 134 24.73 -12.50 -7.22
C ILE A 134 23.95 -12.87 -8.49
N LYS A 135 22.99 -13.79 -8.39
CA LYS A 135 22.11 -14.17 -9.50
C LYS A 135 21.24 -13.00 -9.95
N SER A 136 20.60 -12.28 -9.01
CA SER A 136 19.80 -11.08 -9.30
C SER A 136 20.64 -9.97 -9.96
N GLN A 137 21.88 -9.78 -9.49
CA GLN A 137 22.82 -8.84 -10.10
C GLN A 137 23.14 -9.22 -11.56
N LYS A 138 23.38 -10.51 -11.85
CA LYS A 138 23.59 -11.01 -13.23
C LYS A 138 22.37 -10.81 -14.13
N GLN A 139 21.17 -10.70 -13.56
CA GLN A 139 19.93 -10.38 -14.28
C GLN A 139 19.75 -8.87 -14.56
N GLY A 140 20.72 -8.04 -14.18
CA GLY A 140 20.74 -6.61 -14.46
C GLY A 140 20.15 -5.74 -13.36
N ASN A 141 19.84 -6.29 -12.18
CA ASN A 141 19.44 -5.47 -11.03
C ASN A 141 20.67 -4.84 -10.36
N ILE A 142 20.53 -3.59 -9.92
CA ILE A 142 21.58 -2.89 -9.19
C ILE A 142 21.52 -3.29 -7.72
N HIS A 143 22.65 -3.75 -7.19
CA HIS A 143 22.87 -4.08 -5.78
C HIS A 143 24.03 -3.24 -5.23
N PRO A 144 24.13 -3.03 -3.90
CA PRO A 144 25.20 -2.26 -3.26
C PRO A 144 26.54 -3.03 -3.25
N PHE A 145 27.05 -3.44 -4.42
CA PHE A 145 28.20 -4.34 -4.52
C PHE A 145 29.49 -3.73 -3.94
N ARG A 146 29.57 -2.40 -3.88
CA ARG A 146 30.66 -1.66 -3.23
C ARG A 146 30.71 -1.91 -1.72
N LEU A 147 29.62 -2.43 -1.15
CA LEU A 147 29.48 -2.78 0.26
C LEU A 147 29.58 -4.28 0.50
N ASN A 148 29.82 -5.10 -0.52
CA ASN A 148 29.98 -6.54 -0.32
C ASN A 148 31.25 -6.85 0.49
N GLY A 149 31.09 -7.58 1.60
CA GLY A 149 32.16 -7.88 2.56
C GLY A 149 32.39 -6.77 3.59
N VAL A 150 31.62 -5.68 3.56
CA VAL A 150 31.78 -4.55 4.48
C VAL A 150 31.00 -4.79 5.76
N LYS A 151 31.67 -4.58 6.90
CA LYS A 151 31.07 -4.69 8.23
C LYS A 151 30.43 -3.39 8.68
N SER A 152 29.48 -3.50 9.61
CA SER A 152 28.86 -2.35 10.28
C SER A 152 28.32 -1.29 9.30
N VAL A 153 27.71 -1.72 8.20
CA VAL A 153 27.09 -0.83 7.23
C VAL A 153 25.77 -0.32 7.80
N SER A 154 25.65 1.00 7.93
CA SER A 154 24.40 1.65 8.32
C SER A 154 23.94 2.63 7.23
N VAL A 155 23.09 3.57 7.59
CA VAL A 155 22.29 4.39 6.68
C VAL A 155 23.14 5.22 5.73
N LEU A 156 24.15 5.95 6.20
CA LEU A 156 24.94 6.84 5.34
C LEU A 156 25.75 6.04 4.32
N ARG A 157 26.49 5.02 4.79
CA ARG A 157 27.27 4.14 3.92
C ARG A 157 26.39 3.41 2.90
N SER A 158 25.22 2.91 3.31
CA SER A 158 24.31 2.24 2.39
C SER A 158 23.61 3.16 1.39
N LEU A 159 23.41 4.46 1.69
CA LEU A 159 22.99 5.43 0.67
C LEU A 159 24.11 5.68 -0.34
N ALA A 160 25.32 6.00 0.11
CA ALA A 160 26.44 6.31 -0.77
C ALA A 160 26.87 5.10 -1.64
N GLY A 161 26.83 3.90 -1.06
CA GLY A 161 27.18 2.65 -1.73
C GLY A 161 26.02 1.96 -2.47
N ALA A 162 24.83 2.54 -2.50
CA ALA A 162 23.64 1.93 -3.12
C ALA A 162 23.78 1.70 -4.63
N ARG A 163 24.59 2.52 -5.31
CA ARG A 163 24.81 2.50 -6.75
C ARG A 163 26.27 2.20 -7.11
N PRO A 164 26.52 1.77 -8.36
CA PRO A 164 27.88 1.49 -8.84
C PRO A 164 28.85 2.67 -8.82
N GLN A 165 28.35 3.90 -8.87
CA GLN A 165 29.15 5.12 -8.91
C GLN A 165 28.67 6.08 -7.81
N ASP A 166 29.51 7.02 -7.40
CA ASP A 166 29.16 8.09 -6.45
C ASP A 166 28.32 9.17 -7.15
N ASP A 167 27.07 8.83 -7.48
CA ASP A 167 26.10 9.69 -8.19
C ASP A 167 24.83 9.97 -7.36
N VAL A 168 24.87 9.67 -6.06
CA VAL A 168 23.74 9.83 -5.14
C VAL A 168 23.72 11.27 -4.63
N ILE A 169 22.72 12.04 -5.06
CA ILE A 169 22.52 13.43 -4.64
C ILE A 169 21.46 13.48 -3.55
N VAL A 170 21.75 14.22 -2.48
CA VAL A 170 20.85 14.38 -1.33
C VAL A 170 20.68 15.83 -0.92
N THR A 171 19.56 16.11 -0.26
CA THR A 171 19.36 17.33 0.55
C THR A 171 19.41 17.02 2.03
N LEU A 172 19.95 17.96 2.82
CA LEU A 172 19.97 17.89 4.29
C LEU A 172 19.18 19.08 4.87
N ASP A 173 18.18 18.78 5.69
CA ASP A 173 17.28 19.79 6.28
C ASP A 173 17.87 20.43 7.56
N ASP A 174 18.68 19.70 8.34
CA ASP A 174 19.12 20.09 9.69
C ASP A 174 20.64 19.96 9.93
N ALA A 175 21.43 19.96 8.86
CA ALA A 175 22.88 19.82 8.94
C ALA A 175 23.56 21.00 9.66
N THR A 176 24.39 20.67 10.65
CA THR A 176 25.20 21.63 11.40
C THR A 176 26.67 21.46 11.06
N VAL A 177 27.37 22.58 10.86
CA VAL A 177 28.82 22.59 10.58
C VAL A 177 29.58 22.51 11.90
N VAL A 178 30.46 21.53 12.01
CA VAL A 178 31.42 21.37 13.12
C VAL A 178 32.82 21.40 12.54
N THR A 179 33.70 22.23 13.12
CA THR A 179 35.10 22.33 12.69
C THR A 179 35.95 21.61 13.72
N GLU A 180 36.56 20.49 13.32
CA GLU A 180 37.44 19.70 14.19
C GLU A 180 38.91 19.98 13.82
N GLY A 181 39.59 20.77 14.64
CA GLY A 181 41.00 21.13 14.42
C GLY A 181 41.23 22.00 13.17
N VAL A 182 42.50 22.14 12.76
CA VAL A 182 42.90 22.97 11.62
C VAL A 182 42.55 22.24 10.32
N GLY A 183 41.44 22.62 9.68
CA GLY A 183 41.14 22.30 8.28
C GLY A 183 40.20 21.14 7.99
N ARG A 184 39.72 20.39 8.99
CA ARG A 184 38.68 19.36 8.79
C ARG A 184 37.30 19.91 9.15
N VAL A 185 36.41 19.92 8.16
CA VAL A 185 35.01 20.35 8.31
C VAL A 185 34.11 19.12 8.26
N THR A 186 33.25 19.01 9.26
CA THR A 186 32.27 17.92 9.41
C THR A 186 30.86 18.49 9.42
N LEU A 187 29.95 17.86 8.67
CA LEU A 187 28.52 18.10 8.72
C LEU A 187 27.87 17.03 9.58
N GLN A 188 27.12 17.45 10.60
CA GLN A 188 26.38 16.55 11.47
C GLN A 188 24.88 16.67 11.25
N ILE A 189 24.18 15.54 11.13
CA ILE A 189 22.73 15.46 10.88
C ILE A 189 22.01 14.64 11.96
N ALA A 190 20.75 14.96 12.28
CA ALA A 190 19.90 14.10 13.11
C ALA A 190 18.87 13.32 12.29
N ARG A 191 18.74 13.59 10.99
CA ARG A 191 17.74 12.97 10.11
C ARG A 191 18.41 12.35 8.89
N GLU A 192 17.82 11.25 8.41
CA GLU A 192 18.27 10.60 7.19
C GLU A 192 18.25 11.57 6.00
N PRO A 193 19.32 11.59 5.17
CA PRO A 193 19.34 12.41 3.95
C PRO A 193 18.18 12.10 3.00
N VAL A 194 17.67 13.13 2.33
CA VAL A 194 16.59 12.97 1.34
C VAL A 194 17.18 12.94 -0.07
N LEU A 195 16.93 11.86 -0.80
CA LEU A 195 17.34 11.69 -2.20
C LEU A 195 16.64 12.73 -3.09
N THR A 196 17.45 13.43 -3.88
CA THR A 196 17.02 14.52 -4.74
C THR A 196 17.67 14.45 -6.11
N THR A 197 17.20 15.31 -7.01
CA THR A 197 17.82 15.52 -8.32
C THR A 197 17.81 17.01 -8.67
N GLY A 198 18.86 17.46 -9.36
CA GLY A 198 19.09 18.87 -9.62
C GLY A 198 19.61 19.63 -8.40
N ARG A 199 20.61 20.49 -8.65
CA ARG A 199 21.12 21.44 -7.64
C ARG A 199 20.16 22.61 -7.43
N PHE A 200 19.49 23.02 -8.50
CA PHE A 200 18.56 24.14 -8.52
C PHE A 200 17.24 23.75 -9.18
N TYR A 201 16.20 24.55 -8.94
CA TYR A 201 14.93 24.46 -9.64
C TYR A 201 14.40 25.84 -10.02
N GLY A 202 13.60 25.89 -11.09
CA GLY A 202 12.95 27.09 -11.59
C GLY A 202 11.48 26.83 -11.93
N LEU A 203 10.67 27.87 -12.01
CA LEU A 203 9.28 27.80 -12.48
C LEU A 203 9.16 28.47 -13.85
N VAL A 204 8.79 27.70 -14.87
CA VAL A 204 8.79 28.15 -16.27
C VAL A 204 7.56 27.69 -17.05
N LYS A 205 7.26 28.40 -18.13
CA LYS A 205 6.45 27.91 -19.24
C LYS A 205 7.36 27.47 -20.38
N ILE A 206 7.20 26.25 -20.87
CA ILE A 206 7.89 25.75 -22.06
C ILE A 206 7.09 26.18 -23.29
N ILE A 207 7.72 26.91 -24.21
CA ILE A 207 7.05 27.55 -25.34
C ILE A 207 7.20 26.71 -26.61
N GLU A 208 8.44 26.50 -27.05
CA GLU A 208 8.74 25.78 -28.29
C GLU A 208 10.16 25.21 -28.29
N PRO A 209 10.42 24.15 -29.06
CA PRO A 209 11.77 23.68 -29.31
C PRO A 209 12.54 24.67 -30.20
N THR A 210 13.71 25.12 -29.77
CA THR A 210 14.58 26.00 -30.56
C THR A 210 15.52 25.22 -31.48
N SER A 211 15.78 23.95 -31.16
CA SER A 211 16.49 23.00 -32.04
C SER A 211 15.99 21.57 -31.77
N LYS A 212 15.70 20.83 -32.86
CA LYS A 212 15.32 19.41 -32.78
C LYS A 212 16.50 18.49 -32.46
N SER A 213 17.74 18.88 -32.79
CA SER A 213 18.93 18.04 -32.54
C SER A 213 19.43 18.16 -31.10
N ASP A 214 19.36 19.35 -30.52
CA ASP A 214 20.07 19.66 -29.26
C ASP A 214 19.15 19.60 -28.04
N SER A 215 17.89 19.24 -28.24
CA SER A 215 16.84 19.22 -27.22
C SER A 215 16.73 20.54 -26.43
N LEU A 216 16.93 21.65 -27.14
CA LEU A 216 16.84 23.00 -26.59
C LEU A 216 15.42 23.55 -26.73
N TYR A 217 14.96 24.22 -25.69
CA TYR A 217 13.63 24.81 -25.61
C TYR A 217 13.70 26.25 -25.17
N LYS A 218 12.89 27.09 -25.81
CA LYS A 218 12.59 28.44 -25.35
C LYS A 218 11.60 28.34 -24.20
N VAL A 219 11.90 29.07 -23.13
CA VAL A 219 11.04 29.15 -21.95
C VAL A 219 10.82 30.60 -21.53
N VAL A 220 9.72 30.84 -20.83
CA VAL A 220 9.49 32.09 -20.11
C VAL A 220 9.40 31.77 -18.62
N HIS A 221 10.17 32.49 -17.81
CA HIS A 221 10.14 32.31 -16.36
C HIS A 221 8.89 32.96 -15.75
N TYR A 222 8.42 32.39 -14.66
CA TYR A 222 7.36 32.99 -13.85
C TYR A 222 7.80 34.34 -13.30
N ASN A 223 6.94 35.33 -13.42
CA ASN A 223 7.15 36.66 -12.90
C ASN A 223 6.33 36.85 -11.60
N PRO A 224 6.99 36.93 -10.43
CA PRO A 224 6.28 37.10 -9.17
C PRO A 224 5.55 38.43 -9.04
N ALA A 225 5.91 39.45 -9.83
CA ALA A 225 5.26 40.76 -9.78
C ALA A 225 3.92 40.77 -10.52
N SER A 226 3.81 40.07 -11.65
CA SER A 226 2.57 39.99 -12.45
C SER A 226 1.70 38.77 -12.12
N GLY A 227 2.29 37.73 -11.52
CA GLY A 227 1.64 36.44 -11.31
C GLY A 227 1.56 35.55 -12.56
N ASN A 228 2.24 35.93 -13.65
CA ASN A 228 2.13 35.28 -14.96
C ASN A 228 3.49 34.80 -15.50
N PHE A 229 3.46 34.04 -16.60
CA PHE A 229 4.65 33.66 -17.36
C PHE A 229 5.02 34.72 -18.40
N ASP A 230 5.34 35.93 -17.93
CA ASP A 230 5.79 37.09 -18.71
C ASP A 230 7.15 37.64 -18.22
N GLY A 231 7.89 36.80 -17.48
CA GLY A 231 9.21 37.13 -16.97
C GLY A 231 10.32 37.01 -18.02
N ILE A 232 11.55 36.81 -17.54
CA ILE A 232 12.72 36.70 -18.41
C ILE A 232 12.61 35.46 -19.31
N GLU A 233 12.73 35.66 -20.61
CA GLU A 233 12.88 34.58 -21.58
C GLU A 233 14.25 33.90 -21.43
N GLY A 234 14.30 32.58 -21.58
CA GLY A 234 15.54 31.82 -21.51
C GLY A 234 15.54 30.61 -22.42
N ALA A 235 16.72 30.02 -22.59
CA ALA A 235 16.89 28.73 -23.24
C ALA A 235 17.31 27.69 -22.21
N ILE A 236 16.64 26.54 -22.22
CA ILE A 236 16.98 25.38 -21.40
C ILE A 236 17.20 24.16 -22.29
N ARG A 237 17.91 23.15 -21.79
CA ARG A 237 18.00 21.83 -22.41
C ARG A 237 17.11 20.84 -21.65
N ILE A 238 16.27 20.09 -22.36
CA ILE A 238 15.52 18.95 -21.79
C ILE A 238 16.01 17.68 -22.47
N PRO A 239 16.99 16.97 -21.89
CA PRO A 239 17.61 15.81 -22.54
C PRO A 239 16.58 14.72 -22.88
N LYS A 240 16.71 14.17 -24.09
CA LYS A 240 16.05 12.92 -24.46
C LYS A 240 16.83 11.74 -23.91
N GLN A 241 16.17 10.86 -23.16
CA GLN A 241 16.82 9.64 -22.67
C GLN A 241 16.93 8.59 -23.77
N VAL A 242 17.95 7.75 -23.65
CA VAL A 242 18.20 6.61 -24.53
C VAL A 242 17.18 5.49 -24.29
N ILE A 243 17.00 4.63 -25.28
CA ILE A 243 16.18 3.43 -25.16
C ILE A 243 16.90 2.41 -24.27
N ASP A 244 16.20 1.88 -23.29
CA ASP A 244 16.73 0.90 -22.34
C ASP A 244 16.25 -0.53 -22.64
N THR A 245 16.48 -1.46 -21.70
CA THR A 245 16.12 -2.88 -21.88
C THR A 245 14.62 -3.16 -21.95
N ARG A 246 13.76 -2.17 -21.68
CA ARG A 246 12.30 -2.20 -21.92
C ARG A 246 11.94 -1.84 -23.37
N ASN A 247 12.93 -1.53 -24.21
CA ASN A 247 12.76 -1.07 -25.59
C ASN A 247 11.99 0.27 -25.69
N ILE A 248 12.00 1.08 -24.64
CA ILE A 248 11.46 2.44 -24.59
C ILE A 248 12.47 3.37 -23.92
N PRO A 249 12.45 4.68 -24.17
CA PRO A 249 13.18 5.62 -23.33
C PRO A 249 12.45 5.83 -22.00
N SER A 250 13.20 6.03 -20.92
CA SER A 250 12.63 6.36 -19.60
C SER A 250 11.89 7.69 -19.60
N SER A 251 12.34 8.67 -20.40
CA SER A 251 11.63 9.92 -20.68
C SER A 251 11.98 10.48 -22.07
N THR A 252 11.10 11.34 -22.60
CA THR A 252 11.31 12.07 -23.84
C THR A 252 10.78 13.49 -23.69
N PRO A 253 11.40 14.50 -24.33
CA PRO A 253 10.87 15.86 -24.37
C PRO A 253 9.88 16.06 -25.54
N LEU A 254 9.65 15.04 -26.38
CA LEU A 254 8.79 15.16 -27.57
C LEU A 254 7.40 15.72 -27.22
N LEU A 255 7.01 16.84 -27.84
CA LEU A 255 5.72 17.52 -27.63
C LEU A 255 5.48 17.97 -26.17
N ILE A 256 6.53 18.16 -25.36
CA ILE A 256 6.37 18.60 -23.97
C ILE A 256 5.71 19.98 -23.86
N GLU A 257 5.93 20.86 -24.85
CA GLU A 257 5.30 22.18 -24.95
C GLU A 257 3.78 22.11 -25.17
N LYS A 258 3.29 20.96 -25.66
CA LYS A 258 1.85 20.69 -25.89
C LYS A 258 1.23 19.83 -24.79
N SER A 259 1.98 19.46 -23.75
CA SER A 259 1.46 18.64 -22.65
C SER A 259 0.45 19.45 -21.84
N THR A 260 -0.76 18.90 -21.66
CA THR A 260 -1.82 19.52 -20.84
C THR A 260 -1.41 19.66 -19.37
N ALA A 261 -0.54 18.77 -18.88
CA ALA A 261 0.01 18.88 -17.52
C ALA A 261 0.88 20.15 -17.33
N GLY A 262 1.41 20.69 -18.42
CA GLY A 262 2.22 21.90 -18.45
C GLY A 262 1.45 23.21 -18.64
N GLU A 263 0.11 23.18 -18.68
CA GLU A 263 -0.70 24.37 -18.91
C GLU A 263 -0.46 25.46 -17.87
N GLN A 264 -0.37 25.08 -16.60
CA GLN A 264 -0.05 25.98 -15.49
C GLN A 264 1.46 26.15 -15.22
N GLY A 265 2.30 25.67 -16.14
CA GLY A 265 3.75 25.72 -16.05
C GLY A 265 4.39 24.50 -15.39
N TRP A 266 5.72 24.48 -15.48
CA TRP A 266 6.58 23.39 -15.05
C TRP A 266 7.59 23.90 -14.02
N TYR A 267 7.71 23.17 -12.92
CA TYR A 267 8.94 23.20 -12.14
C TYR A 267 9.99 22.39 -12.90
N ILE A 268 11.12 23.01 -13.22
CA ILE A 268 12.28 22.38 -13.84
C ILE A 268 13.38 22.25 -12.79
N TYR A 269 13.94 21.06 -12.62
CA TYR A 269 15.04 20.78 -11.68
C TYR A 269 16.28 20.43 -12.47
N GLY A 270 17.43 20.97 -12.11
CA GLY A 270 18.67 20.75 -12.85
C GLY A 270 19.81 21.66 -12.40
N ALA A 271 20.79 21.82 -13.28
CA ALA A 271 21.90 22.75 -13.11
C ALA A 271 22.41 23.23 -14.48
N ARG A 272 23.24 24.27 -14.48
CA ARG A 272 23.90 24.72 -15.71
C ARG A 272 25.00 23.75 -16.11
N ASP A 273 25.09 23.46 -17.40
CA ASP A 273 26.19 22.69 -17.98
C ASP A 273 27.45 23.56 -18.14
N ASN A 274 28.54 22.98 -18.65
CA ASN A 274 29.78 23.68 -18.93
C ASN A 274 29.66 24.85 -19.95
N LYS A 275 28.57 24.90 -20.74
CA LYS A 275 28.25 26.00 -21.66
C LYS A 275 27.34 27.04 -21.00
N GLY A 276 27.03 26.89 -19.71
CA GLY A 276 26.13 27.76 -18.96
C GLY A 276 24.64 27.54 -19.25
N ILE A 277 24.26 26.52 -20.03
CA ILE A 277 22.85 26.23 -20.35
C ILE A 277 22.23 25.43 -19.21
N PHE A 278 21.08 25.88 -18.69
CA PHE A 278 20.34 25.12 -17.69
C PHE A 278 19.83 23.82 -18.30
N THR A 279 20.37 22.69 -17.86
CA THR A 279 20.01 21.36 -18.33
C THR A 279 19.11 20.69 -17.28
N VAL A 280 17.90 20.35 -17.72
CA VAL A 280 16.87 19.74 -16.89
C VAL A 280 17.24 18.29 -16.60
N GLN A 281 17.13 17.91 -15.33
CA GLN A 281 17.26 16.54 -14.81
C GLN A 281 15.92 15.99 -14.32
N ALA A 282 14.97 16.86 -13.94
CA ALA A 282 13.59 16.46 -13.64
C ALA A 282 12.56 17.55 -13.97
N LEU A 283 11.33 17.11 -14.26
CA LEU A 283 10.16 17.96 -14.49
C LEU A 283 9.07 17.66 -13.48
N ALA A 284 8.33 18.67 -13.05
CA ALA A 284 7.14 18.49 -12.25
C ALA A 284 6.05 19.52 -12.64
N PRO A 285 4.81 19.10 -12.93
CA PRO A 285 3.75 20.02 -13.35
C PRO A 285 3.27 20.87 -12.16
N ARG A 286 3.16 22.18 -12.32
CA ARG A 286 2.74 23.06 -11.21
C ARG A 286 1.34 22.73 -10.70
N SER A 287 0.41 22.42 -11.60
CA SER A 287 -0.99 22.13 -11.30
C SER A 287 -1.21 20.96 -10.35
N LEU A 288 -0.29 19.99 -10.31
CA LEU A 288 -0.42 18.80 -9.47
C LEU A 288 -0.21 19.09 -7.97
N PHE A 289 0.57 20.13 -7.65
CA PHE A 289 0.93 20.47 -6.26
C PHE A 289 0.06 21.56 -5.66
N GLN A 290 -0.83 22.16 -6.45
CA GLN A 290 -1.77 23.15 -5.94
C GLN A 290 -2.71 22.50 -4.92
N ILE A 291 -3.02 23.27 -3.89
CA ILE A 291 -3.91 22.85 -2.81
C ILE A 291 -5.34 22.64 -3.30
N GLU A 292 -5.81 23.50 -4.20
CA GLU A 292 -7.16 23.44 -4.74
C GLU A 292 -7.33 22.23 -5.68
N PRO A 293 -8.28 21.32 -5.42
CA PRO A 293 -8.53 20.16 -6.26
C PRO A 293 -9.29 20.57 -7.54
N ASN A 294 -9.13 19.80 -8.62
CA ASN A 294 -9.95 19.94 -9.82
C ASN A 294 -11.41 19.52 -9.59
N GLN A 295 -11.64 18.53 -8.71
CA GLN A 295 -12.98 18.03 -8.38
C GLN A 295 -13.15 17.80 -6.88
N LEU A 296 -14.33 18.12 -6.35
CA LEU A 296 -14.77 17.80 -5.00
C LEU A 296 -15.88 16.73 -5.02
N ILE A 297 -15.74 15.67 -4.22
CA ILE A 297 -16.76 14.63 -4.04
C ILE A 297 -17.09 14.49 -2.56
N THR A 298 -18.29 14.93 -2.17
CA THR A 298 -18.77 14.90 -0.78
C THR A 298 -19.83 13.86 -0.48
N ASN A 299 -20.36 13.19 -1.51
CA ASN A 299 -21.32 12.12 -1.31
C ASN A 299 -20.57 10.79 -1.05
N GLU A 300 -20.88 10.13 0.07
CA GLU A 300 -20.28 8.84 0.47
C GLU A 300 -20.28 7.81 -0.67
N ASN A 301 -21.44 7.52 -1.27
CA ASN A 301 -21.55 6.52 -2.33
C ASN A 301 -20.71 6.86 -3.57
N ARG A 302 -20.60 8.15 -3.90
CA ARG A 302 -19.73 8.61 -5.01
C ARG A 302 -18.25 8.51 -4.65
N ALA A 303 -17.86 8.89 -3.43
CA ALA A 303 -16.48 8.81 -2.96
C ALA A 303 -16.00 7.35 -2.92
N LEU A 304 -16.82 6.44 -2.38
CA LEU A 304 -16.55 5.00 -2.37
C LEU A 304 -16.44 4.42 -3.79
N ARG A 305 -17.32 4.82 -4.70
CA ARG A 305 -17.27 4.40 -6.11
C ARG A 305 -16.01 4.91 -6.80
N TYR A 306 -15.60 6.14 -6.50
CA TYR A 306 -14.38 6.74 -7.02
C TYR A 306 -13.15 5.94 -6.61
N LEU A 307 -12.96 5.72 -5.30
CA LEU A 307 -11.86 4.94 -4.73
C LEU A 307 -11.82 3.49 -5.18
N LYS A 308 -12.92 2.87 -5.59
CA LYS A 308 -12.89 1.47 -6.05
C LYS A 308 -12.67 1.33 -7.54
N THR A 309 -13.34 2.18 -8.31
CA THR A 309 -13.53 1.91 -9.74
C THR A 309 -13.19 3.11 -10.62
N GLN A 310 -13.69 4.31 -10.29
CA GLN A 310 -13.60 5.43 -11.24
C GLN A 310 -12.18 5.97 -11.35
N HIS A 311 -11.40 5.97 -10.27
CA HIS A 311 -10.05 6.54 -10.26
C HIS A 311 -9.05 5.86 -11.22
N TRP A 312 -9.34 4.62 -11.66
CA TRP A 312 -8.55 3.89 -12.68
C TRP A 312 -9.35 3.55 -13.95
N ARG A 313 -10.58 4.03 -14.08
CA ARG A 313 -11.43 3.68 -15.22
C ARG A 313 -10.85 4.25 -16.50
N ASN A 314 -10.86 3.46 -17.59
CA ASN A 314 -10.39 3.87 -18.91
C ASN A 314 -8.98 4.48 -18.88
N THR A 315 -8.10 3.97 -18.02
CA THR A 315 -6.73 4.51 -17.83
C THR A 315 -5.99 4.80 -19.15
N PRO A 316 -6.00 3.92 -20.17
CA PRO A 316 -5.35 4.21 -21.47
C PRO A 316 -5.83 5.50 -22.15
N ALA A 317 -7.11 5.84 -22.03
CA ALA A 317 -7.71 7.05 -22.62
C ALA A 317 -7.35 8.34 -21.85
N GLN A 318 -6.79 8.21 -20.64
CA GLN A 318 -6.35 9.33 -19.81
C GLN A 318 -4.89 9.71 -20.03
N LYS A 319 -4.21 9.10 -21.00
CA LYS A 319 -2.81 9.38 -21.30
C LYS A 319 -2.56 10.88 -21.55
N GLY A 320 -1.48 11.41 -20.99
CA GLY A 320 -1.10 12.82 -21.06
C GLY A 320 -1.83 13.71 -20.05
N LYS A 321 -2.82 13.18 -19.32
CA LYS A 321 -3.65 13.95 -18.38
C LYS A 321 -3.25 13.70 -16.93
N SER A 322 -3.36 14.76 -16.13
CA SER A 322 -3.37 14.73 -14.67
C SER A 322 -4.71 15.23 -14.14
N ASP A 323 -5.09 14.79 -12.95
CA ASP A 323 -6.33 15.20 -12.29
C ASP A 323 -6.17 15.16 -10.78
N THR A 324 -6.81 16.08 -10.06
CA THR A 324 -6.79 16.13 -8.60
C THR A 324 -8.22 16.12 -8.04
N VAL A 325 -8.50 15.18 -7.13
CA VAL A 325 -9.85 14.98 -6.58
C VAL A 325 -9.81 14.95 -5.06
N LEU A 326 -10.60 15.81 -4.42
CA LEU A 326 -10.81 15.78 -2.98
C LEU A 326 -12.05 14.94 -2.65
N LEU A 327 -11.84 13.93 -1.82
CA LEU A 327 -12.90 13.09 -1.24
C LEU A 327 -13.03 13.46 0.24
N ASN A 328 -14.20 13.94 0.63
CA ASN A 328 -14.48 14.27 2.01
C ASN A 328 -15.97 14.14 2.26
N PHE A 329 -16.38 13.22 3.13
CA PHE A 329 -17.77 13.11 3.55
C PHE A 329 -17.86 12.96 5.06
N ASP A 330 -18.85 13.62 5.66
CA ASP A 330 -19.15 13.50 7.09
C ASP A 330 -19.72 12.12 7.39
N VAL A 331 -18.85 11.13 7.64
CA VAL A 331 -19.25 9.79 8.11
C VAL A 331 -20.01 9.88 9.45
N LEU A 332 -19.79 10.94 10.23
CA LEU A 332 -20.40 11.15 11.55
C LEU A 332 -21.93 11.29 11.53
N LYS A 333 -22.59 11.31 10.36
CA LYS A 333 -24.05 11.22 10.25
C LYS A 333 -24.59 9.79 10.08
N SER A 334 -23.76 8.80 9.76
CA SER A 334 -24.22 7.42 9.50
C SER A 334 -23.74 6.38 10.53
N THR A 335 -22.77 6.70 11.39
CA THR A 335 -22.20 5.76 12.37
C THR A 335 -22.98 5.64 13.68
N SER A 336 -24.14 6.29 13.82
CA SER A 336 -25.09 6.06 14.91
C SER A 336 -25.74 4.66 14.89
N SER A 337 -25.28 3.73 14.03
CA SER A 337 -25.87 2.40 13.88
C SER A 337 -24.89 1.21 13.93
N LEU A 338 -23.67 1.37 14.46
CA LEU A 338 -22.80 0.21 14.73
C LEU A 338 -22.55 0.03 16.24
N PRO A 339 -23.02 -1.07 16.86
CA PRO A 339 -22.67 -1.40 18.22
C PRO A 339 -21.20 -1.84 18.27
N TYR A 340 -20.34 -0.99 18.79
CA TYR A 340 -18.95 -1.35 19.10
C TYR A 340 -18.94 -2.25 20.36
N GLN A 341 -18.84 -3.56 20.17
CA GLN A 341 -18.50 -4.53 21.21
C GLN A 341 -17.07 -5.05 20.97
N GLY A 342 -16.07 -4.21 21.24
CA GLY A 342 -14.65 -4.57 21.17
C GLY A 342 -13.95 -4.11 22.44
N GLY A 343 -14.09 -4.90 23.51
CA GLY A 343 -13.42 -4.66 24.79
C GLY A 343 -11.92 -4.86 24.66
N LEU A 344 -11.15 -3.81 24.98
CA LEU A 344 -9.76 -3.94 25.38
C LEU A 344 -9.73 -4.14 26.90
N VAL A 345 -9.11 -5.23 27.34
CA VAL A 345 -8.78 -5.46 28.75
C VAL A 345 -7.87 -4.31 29.19
N GLY A 346 -8.39 -3.41 30.03
CA GLY A 346 -7.72 -2.18 30.48
C GLY A 346 -8.62 -0.94 30.56
N PHE A 347 -9.75 -0.90 29.85
CA PHE A 347 -10.66 0.27 29.82
C PHE A 347 -12.13 -0.11 30.09
N GLN A 348 -12.39 -1.03 31.03
CA GLN A 348 -13.75 -1.56 31.25
C GLN A 348 -14.64 -0.76 32.21
N ASN A 349 -14.14 0.31 32.85
CA ASN A 349 -14.91 1.04 33.85
C ASN A 349 -15.07 2.52 33.48
N SER A 350 -15.92 2.84 32.50
CA SER A 350 -16.44 4.20 32.32
C SER A 350 -17.80 4.19 31.61
N PRO A 351 -18.91 4.40 32.34
CA PRO A 351 -20.24 4.52 31.75
C PRO A 351 -20.45 5.95 31.24
N ALA A 352 -20.06 6.22 29.99
CA ALA A 352 -20.46 7.44 29.27
C ALA A 352 -20.34 7.25 27.74
N LEU A 353 -20.99 6.21 27.23
CA LEU A 353 -21.31 6.08 25.81
C LEU A 353 -22.80 6.38 25.67
N LEU A 354 -23.18 7.66 25.63
CA LEU A 354 -24.45 8.16 25.09
C LEU A 354 -24.36 9.70 25.09
N ALA A 355 -24.64 10.30 23.93
CA ALA A 355 -24.59 11.73 23.61
C ALA A 355 -23.20 12.37 23.46
N SER A 356 -22.63 12.32 22.25
CA SER A 356 -21.82 13.44 21.79
C SER A 356 -22.71 14.69 21.73
N PRO A 357 -22.30 15.86 22.25
CA PRO A 357 -23.00 17.10 21.96
C PRO A 357 -22.92 17.31 20.45
N ALA A 358 -24.07 17.49 19.80
CA ALA A 358 -24.08 18.08 18.46
C ALA A 358 -23.30 19.39 18.54
N PRO A 359 -22.34 19.66 17.63
CA PRO A 359 -21.62 20.92 17.65
C PRO A 359 -22.63 22.07 17.54
N SER A 360 -22.60 22.96 18.53
CA SER A 360 -23.35 24.21 18.55
C SER A 360 -22.83 25.11 17.42
N ASN A 361 -23.42 24.95 16.23
CA ASN A 361 -23.70 25.97 15.22
C ASN A 361 -24.17 25.27 13.94
N SER A 362 -25.47 24.98 13.89
CA SER A 362 -26.17 24.36 12.76
C SER A 362 -26.44 25.31 11.58
N SER A 363 -25.71 26.42 11.48
CA SER A 363 -25.80 27.39 10.37
C SER A 363 -24.55 27.47 9.48
N GLN A 364 -23.53 26.62 9.70
CA GLN A 364 -22.42 26.40 8.75
C GLN A 364 -22.38 24.94 8.28
N GLY A 365 -23.36 24.57 7.45
CA GLY A 365 -23.20 23.41 6.58
C GLY A 365 -22.27 23.78 5.43
N GLY A 366 -20.98 23.48 5.55
CA GLY A 366 -20.04 23.66 4.43
C GLY A 366 -18.60 23.72 4.87
N LEU A 367 -17.73 22.92 4.23
CA LEU A 367 -16.30 23.11 3.89
C LEU A 367 -15.30 23.76 4.88
N GLY A 368 -15.70 24.31 6.03
CA GLY A 368 -14.91 25.25 6.84
C GLY A 368 -13.85 24.62 7.74
N ARG A 369 -13.78 23.28 7.84
CA ARG A 369 -12.77 22.57 8.66
C ARG A 369 -11.65 21.88 7.87
N TYR A 370 -11.68 21.91 6.54
CA TYR A 370 -10.76 21.11 5.72
C TYR A 370 -9.97 21.92 4.68
N GLN A 371 -9.80 23.22 4.91
CA GLN A 371 -8.82 23.99 4.15
C GLN A 371 -7.41 23.60 4.60
N TRP A 372 -6.52 23.41 3.64
CA TRP A 372 -5.11 23.19 3.93
C TRP A 372 -4.45 24.49 4.37
N GLN A 373 -3.69 24.43 5.44
CA GLN A 373 -2.93 25.53 6.00
C GLN A 373 -1.44 25.26 5.87
N GLU A 374 -0.64 26.32 5.90
CA GLU A 374 0.81 26.19 5.90
C GLU A 374 1.28 25.31 7.07
N ASN A 375 2.17 24.37 6.79
CA ASN A 375 2.67 23.32 7.70
C ASN A 375 1.71 22.18 8.04
N ASP A 376 0.49 22.15 7.50
CA ASP A 376 -0.33 20.93 7.55
C ASP A 376 0.45 19.75 6.96
N LYS A 377 0.27 18.57 7.58
CA LYS A 377 0.90 17.32 7.16
C LYS A 377 -0.15 16.33 6.69
N ALA A 378 0.27 15.42 5.82
CA ALA A 378 -0.56 14.33 5.35
C ALA A 378 0.28 13.06 5.21
N ILE A 379 -0.34 11.91 5.46
CA ILE A 379 0.22 10.64 5.01
C ILE A 379 -0.04 10.52 3.51
N LEU A 380 0.96 10.11 2.76
CA LEU A 380 0.81 9.74 1.35
C LEU A 380 0.67 8.23 1.24
N LEU A 381 -0.34 7.78 0.47
CA LEU A 381 -0.38 6.45 -0.11
C LEU A 381 -0.02 6.55 -1.59
N HIS A 382 1.12 6.00 -1.99
CA HIS A 382 1.55 5.97 -3.37
C HIS A 382 1.20 4.63 -4.02
N LEU A 383 0.68 4.69 -5.25
CA LEU A 383 0.47 3.53 -6.09
C LEU A 383 0.72 3.85 -7.57
N PHE A 384 1.54 3.05 -8.24
CA PHE A 384 1.64 3.09 -9.70
C PHE A 384 1.16 1.83 -10.40
N GLY A 385 0.79 1.97 -11.67
CA GLY A 385 0.37 0.90 -12.57
C GLY A 385 1.41 0.43 -13.57
N GLY A 386 0.94 -0.23 -14.61
CA GLY A 386 1.77 -0.88 -15.63
C GLY A 386 2.02 -0.05 -16.89
N ILE A 387 2.94 -0.55 -17.72
CA ILE A 387 3.23 -0.06 -19.06
C ILE A 387 2.50 -0.94 -20.08
N GLY A 388 1.55 -0.37 -20.81
CA GLY A 388 0.79 -1.02 -21.89
C GLY A 388 1.18 -0.51 -23.28
N GLY A 389 0.30 -0.71 -24.27
CA GLY A 389 0.52 -0.30 -25.65
C GLY A 389 1.26 -1.35 -26.50
N ARG A 390 1.85 -0.92 -27.62
CA ARG A 390 2.64 -1.78 -28.51
C ARG A 390 3.91 -2.30 -27.84
N LYS A 391 4.50 -1.49 -26.96
CA LYS A 391 5.67 -1.82 -26.15
C LYS A 391 5.32 -2.11 -24.70
N LYS A 392 4.21 -2.83 -24.48
CA LYS A 392 3.77 -3.25 -23.14
C LYS A 392 4.85 -4.06 -22.44
N GLU A 393 4.92 -3.90 -21.12
CA GLU A 393 5.79 -4.75 -20.30
C GLU A 393 5.23 -6.16 -20.17
N ALA A 394 6.11 -7.12 -19.86
CA ALA A 394 5.69 -8.46 -19.51
C ALA A 394 4.98 -8.43 -18.15
N LEU A 395 3.95 -9.26 -18.01
CA LEU A 395 3.26 -9.41 -16.73
C LEU A 395 4.12 -10.21 -15.76
N GLY A 396 4.33 -9.67 -14.56
CA GLY A 396 5.04 -10.39 -13.48
C GLY A 396 4.25 -11.56 -12.90
N PHE A 397 2.91 -11.52 -13.02
CA PHE A 397 2.02 -12.60 -12.60
C PHE A 397 0.88 -12.76 -13.63
N PRO A 398 0.40 -13.99 -13.91
CA PRO A 398 -0.65 -14.22 -14.91
C PRO A 398 -1.84 -13.28 -14.74
N ALA A 399 -2.18 -12.59 -15.84
CA ALA A 399 -3.33 -11.68 -15.93
C ALA A 399 -3.42 -10.65 -14.78
N THR A 400 -2.28 -10.15 -14.30
CA THR A 400 -2.20 -9.20 -13.19
C THR A 400 -1.20 -8.10 -13.48
N ILE A 401 -1.60 -6.85 -13.23
CA ILE A 401 -0.71 -5.68 -13.24
C ILE A 401 -0.37 -5.36 -11.80
N THR A 402 0.78 -5.83 -11.31
CA THR A 402 1.14 -5.76 -9.88
C THR A 402 1.24 -4.33 -9.37
N GLY A 403 1.94 -3.46 -10.10
CA GLY A 403 2.25 -2.10 -9.64
C GLY A 403 3.26 -2.08 -8.49
N HIS A 404 3.30 -0.96 -7.76
CA HIS A 404 4.13 -0.77 -6.57
C HIS A 404 3.39 0.11 -5.56
N PHE A 405 3.54 -0.17 -4.28
CA PHE A 405 2.94 0.58 -3.18
C PHE A 405 4.03 1.07 -2.22
N SER A 406 3.88 2.29 -1.73
CA SER A 406 4.73 2.83 -0.67
C SER A 406 3.98 3.90 0.11
N PHE A 407 4.42 4.16 1.34
CA PHE A 407 4.00 5.33 2.09
C PHE A 407 4.86 6.55 1.72
N GLY A 408 4.38 7.72 2.07
CA GLY A 408 5.16 8.94 2.11
C GLY A 408 4.55 9.97 3.03
N ILE A 409 5.07 11.17 2.99
CA ILE A 409 4.59 12.30 3.78
C ILE A 409 4.48 13.50 2.85
N ALA A 410 3.36 14.21 2.91
CA ALA A 410 3.23 15.52 2.31
C ALA A 410 3.16 16.59 3.39
N ARG A 411 3.74 17.75 3.10
CA ARG A 411 3.61 18.96 3.91
C ARG A 411 3.17 20.11 3.04
N VAL A 412 2.27 20.94 3.56
CA VAL A 412 1.88 22.18 2.89
C VAL A 412 2.96 23.23 3.15
N ILE A 413 3.52 23.77 2.08
CA ILE A 413 4.54 24.82 2.13
C ILE A 413 4.12 26.01 1.31
N ARG A 414 4.74 27.16 1.59
CA ARG A 414 4.67 28.33 0.72
C ARG A 414 5.68 28.20 -0.43
N ASP A 415 5.19 28.31 -1.65
CA ASP A 415 6.04 28.24 -2.84
C ASP A 415 6.94 29.47 -2.97
N SER A 416 8.22 29.25 -3.27
CA SER A 416 9.23 30.32 -3.27
C SER A 416 9.19 31.25 -4.50
N PHE A 417 8.41 30.91 -5.52
CA PHE A 417 8.20 31.74 -6.71
C PHE A 417 6.85 32.46 -6.66
N THR A 418 5.80 31.74 -6.31
CA THR A 418 4.41 32.23 -6.40
C THR A 418 3.87 32.76 -5.07
N SER A 419 4.50 32.41 -3.94
CA SER A 419 3.98 32.64 -2.58
C SER A 419 2.64 31.95 -2.26
N GLU A 420 2.12 31.12 -3.18
CA GLU A 420 0.94 30.29 -2.97
C GLU A 420 1.27 29.07 -2.10
N LEU A 421 0.25 28.47 -1.48
CA LEU A 421 0.41 27.19 -0.80
C LEU A 421 0.48 26.05 -1.83
N ARG A 422 1.34 25.07 -1.56
CA ARG A 422 1.45 23.84 -2.35
C ARG A 422 1.87 22.64 -1.51
N PHE A 423 1.67 21.44 -2.03
CA PHE A 423 2.20 20.21 -1.43
C PHE A 423 3.69 20.03 -1.74
N ASP A 424 4.49 19.86 -0.69
CA ASP A 424 5.82 19.26 -0.72
C ASP A 424 5.70 17.77 -0.38
N ILE A 425 5.98 16.90 -1.35
CA ILE A 425 5.74 15.45 -1.24
C ILE A 425 7.07 14.71 -1.17
N LYS A 426 7.25 13.92 -0.10
CA LYS A 426 8.40 13.04 0.12
C LYS A 426 7.95 11.57 0.20
N TYR A 427 8.44 10.74 -0.69
CA TYR A 427 8.17 9.30 -0.70
C TYR A 427 9.10 8.58 0.29
N HIS A 428 8.59 7.58 1.00
CA HIS A 428 9.39 6.67 1.81
C HIS A 428 9.42 5.31 1.10
N GLN A 429 10.35 5.19 0.15
CA GLN A 429 10.37 4.08 -0.79
C GLN A 429 11.00 2.83 -0.16
N ILE A 430 10.17 1.86 0.19
CA ILE A 430 10.58 0.47 0.44
C ILE A 430 10.58 -0.24 -0.91
N TYR A 431 11.66 -0.05 -1.68
CA TYR A 431 11.73 -0.43 -3.09
C TYR A 431 12.82 -1.48 -3.30
N ALA A 432 12.46 -2.63 -3.87
CA ALA A 432 13.41 -3.71 -4.12
C ALA A 432 14.49 -3.30 -5.14
N HIS A 433 15.64 -3.98 -5.09
CA HIS A 433 16.71 -3.74 -6.05
C HIS A 433 16.21 -3.96 -7.48
N ASN A 434 16.54 -3.03 -8.35
CA ASN A 434 15.95 -2.92 -9.69
C ASN A 434 16.99 -2.47 -10.71
N SER A 435 16.67 -2.66 -11.99
CA SER A 435 17.57 -2.30 -13.09
C SER A 435 17.74 -0.80 -13.30
N ASP A 436 16.80 0.03 -12.81
CA ASP A 436 16.82 1.50 -12.96
C ASP A 436 17.70 2.20 -11.88
N GLY A 437 18.19 1.46 -10.88
CA GLY A 437 18.98 2.00 -9.79
C GLY A 437 18.19 2.95 -8.86
N ILE A 438 16.87 2.74 -8.73
CA ILE A 438 16.05 3.39 -7.71
C ILE A 438 16.42 2.78 -6.36
N ILE A 439 16.70 3.64 -5.38
CA ILE A 439 17.21 3.27 -4.06
C ILE A 439 16.03 3.17 -3.09
N ALA A 440 16.08 2.28 -2.10
CA ALA A 440 15.13 2.35 -0.99
C ALA A 440 15.51 3.50 -0.05
N GLY A 441 14.65 4.48 0.17
CA GLY A 441 15.00 5.68 0.92
C GLY A 441 13.95 6.78 0.81
N ILE A 442 14.25 7.93 1.41
CA ILE A 442 13.37 9.10 1.31
C ILE A 442 13.67 9.81 0.00
N HIS A 443 12.67 9.97 -0.88
CA HIS A 443 12.83 10.68 -2.15
C HIS A 443 11.95 11.93 -2.19
N THR A 444 12.48 13.02 -2.74
CA THR A 444 11.62 14.12 -3.22
C THR A 444 10.75 13.64 -4.39
N TRP A 445 9.65 14.35 -4.65
CA TRP A 445 8.84 14.06 -5.84
C TRP A 445 9.62 14.22 -7.14
N ALA A 446 10.45 15.25 -7.24
CA ALA A 446 11.28 15.47 -8.41
C ALA A 446 12.22 14.27 -8.69
N ASP A 447 12.78 13.64 -7.66
CA ASP A 447 13.67 12.50 -7.86
C ASP A 447 12.94 11.18 -8.19
N TYR A 448 11.86 10.86 -7.47
CA TYR A 448 11.16 9.59 -7.67
C TYR A 448 10.22 9.58 -8.88
N MET A 449 9.53 10.70 -9.10
CA MET A 449 8.53 10.82 -10.16
C MET A 449 9.07 11.60 -11.35
N GLY A 450 9.68 12.76 -11.08
CA GLY A 450 10.06 13.75 -12.09
C GLY A 450 11.36 13.46 -12.84
N ASN A 451 12.22 12.61 -12.31
CA ASN A 451 13.57 12.39 -12.82
C ASN A 451 13.55 11.86 -14.25
N LEU A 452 14.21 12.54 -15.17
CA LEU A 452 14.20 12.16 -16.58
C LEU A 452 14.82 10.77 -16.76
N GLN A 453 15.85 10.41 -16.00
CA GLN A 453 16.56 9.15 -16.13
C GLN A 453 15.75 7.95 -15.63
N ARG A 454 15.07 8.08 -14.48
CA ARG A 454 14.50 6.94 -13.73
C ARG A 454 13.11 7.18 -13.12
N GLY A 455 12.54 8.35 -13.32
CA GLY A 455 11.26 8.74 -12.74
C GLY A 455 10.05 8.09 -13.43
N TRP A 456 8.99 7.83 -12.66
CA TRP A 456 7.85 7.04 -13.16
C TRP A 456 6.76 7.84 -13.90
N MET A 457 6.72 9.16 -13.77
CA MET A 457 5.62 9.97 -14.34
C MET A 457 5.50 9.89 -15.88
N TYR A 458 6.57 9.48 -16.56
CA TYR A 458 6.68 9.44 -18.02
C TYR A 458 6.13 8.15 -18.62
N THR A 459 6.24 7.04 -17.89
CA THR A 459 6.00 5.69 -18.42
C THR A 459 4.85 4.97 -17.73
N ARG A 460 4.49 5.37 -16.51
CA ARG A 460 3.45 4.70 -15.71
C ARG A 460 2.34 5.67 -15.30
N PRO A 461 1.11 5.18 -15.09
CA PRO A 461 0.10 5.95 -14.38
C PRO A 461 0.28 5.81 -12.86
N VAL A 462 0.05 6.91 -12.13
CA VAL A 462 0.26 6.99 -10.67
C VAL A 462 -0.94 7.60 -9.97
N SER A 463 -1.30 7.05 -8.82
CA SER A 463 -2.26 7.59 -7.87
C SER A 463 -1.54 7.83 -6.54
N ASP A 464 -1.43 9.09 -6.18
CA ASP A 464 -0.93 9.53 -4.88
C ASP A 464 -2.13 10.03 -4.07
N ILE A 465 -2.43 9.41 -2.92
CA ILE A 465 -3.52 9.84 -2.03
C ILE A 465 -2.93 10.51 -0.80
N LEU A 466 -3.19 11.80 -0.66
CA LEU A 466 -2.84 12.58 0.52
C LEU A 466 -3.96 12.50 1.56
N ILE A 467 -3.66 11.96 2.73
CA ILE A 467 -4.61 11.73 3.81
C ILE A 467 -4.43 12.81 4.87
N LYS A 468 -5.36 13.76 4.92
CA LYS A 468 -5.46 14.73 6.01
C LYS A 468 -6.28 14.11 7.15
N PHE A 469 -5.61 13.79 8.24
CA PHE A 469 -6.24 13.19 9.42
C PHE A 469 -5.50 13.58 10.70
N ASP A 470 -6.06 14.55 11.42
CA ASP A 470 -5.45 15.13 12.63
C ASP A 470 -5.08 14.08 13.70
N PRO A 471 -5.86 13.00 13.93
CA PRO A 471 -5.47 11.97 14.89
C PRO A 471 -4.14 11.28 14.62
N VAL A 472 -3.64 11.34 13.38
CA VAL A 472 -2.34 10.74 13.02
C VAL A 472 -1.27 11.80 12.77
N THR A 473 -1.68 12.98 12.27
CA THR A 473 -0.75 14.02 11.80
C THR A 473 -0.39 15.06 12.87
N THR A 474 -1.07 15.05 14.02
CA THR A 474 -0.81 15.94 15.15
C THR A 474 -0.28 15.18 16.36
N ASP A 475 0.71 15.76 17.04
CA ASP A 475 1.30 15.20 18.26
C ASP A 475 0.35 15.32 19.46
N TYR A 476 0.51 14.42 20.42
CA TYR A 476 -0.21 14.37 21.69
C TYR A 476 0.74 14.67 22.84
N ASP A 477 0.27 15.40 23.85
CA ASP A 477 1.03 15.73 25.07
C ASP A 477 0.18 15.42 26.31
N PHE A 478 0.55 14.38 27.05
CA PHE A 478 -0.12 13.92 28.27
C PHE A 478 0.71 14.31 29.49
N ASP A 479 0.68 15.59 29.86
CA ASP A 479 1.50 16.17 30.93
C ASP A 479 3.02 15.90 30.79
N GLY A 480 3.56 16.17 29.60
CA GLY A 480 4.98 16.02 29.28
C GLY A 480 5.35 14.71 28.63
N ILE A 481 4.46 13.69 28.65
CA ILE A 481 4.62 12.50 27.80
C ILE A 481 4.08 12.79 26.41
N LYS A 482 4.98 12.84 25.42
CA LYS A 482 4.62 13.09 24.03
C LYS A 482 4.47 11.80 23.24
N ILE A 483 3.40 11.70 22.47
CA ILE A 483 3.20 10.66 21.44
C ILE A 483 3.06 11.34 20.08
N SER A 484 3.87 10.91 19.11
CA SER A 484 3.79 11.40 17.73
C SER A 484 3.59 10.24 16.77
N PRO A 485 2.34 9.96 16.34
CA PRO A 485 2.06 8.83 15.45
C PRO A 485 2.76 8.94 14.10
N LEU A 486 2.81 10.14 13.52
CA LEU A 486 3.48 10.37 12.24
C LEU A 486 5.00 10.16 12.33
N ASN A 487 5.64 10.67 13.39
CA ASN A 487 7.08 10.49 13.56
C ASN A 487 7.42 9.01 13.79
N GLU A 488 6.59 8.27 14.54
CA GLU A 488 6.77 6.83 14.72
C GLU A 488 6.59 6.06 13.41
N LEU A 489 5.61 6.42 12.57
CA LEU A 489 5.47 5.86 11.23
C LEU A 489 6.72 6.11 10.39
N GLN A 490 7.23 7.35 10.37
CA GLN A 490 8.44 7.68 9.64
C GLN A 490 9.65 6.87 10.12
N ARG A 491 9.81 6.70 11.44
CA ARG A 491 10.87 5.89 12.04
C ARG A 491 10.80 4.44 11.57
N GLN A 492 9.63 3.81 11.60
CA GLN A 492 9.46 2.42 11.16
C GLN A 492 9.70 2.25 9.66
N LEU A 493 9.26 3.22 8.85
CA LEU A 493 9.54 3.22 7.41
C LEU A 493 11.05 3.36 7.15
N GLN A 494 11.75 4.25 7.85
CA GLN A 494 13.19 4.43 7.74
C GLN A 494 13.98 3.17 8.09
N ILE A 495 13.60 2.49 9.17
CA ILE A 495 14.16 1.19 9.55
C ILE A 495 13.98 0.18 8.41
N MET A 496 12.77 0.08 7.85
CA MET A 496 12.53 -0.85 6.75
C MET A 496 13.30 -0.48 5.47
N MET A 497 13.39 0.81 5.12
CA MET A 497 14.15 1.29 3.97
C MET A 497 15.64 0.98 4.09
N ALA A 498 16.25 1.23 5.25
CA ALA A 498 17.66 0.92 5.51
C ALA A 498 17.95 -0.58 5.33
N ARG A 499 17.06 -1.42 5.85
CA ARG A 499 17.17 -2.89 5.70
C ARG A 499 17.01 -3.31 4.25
N TYR A 500 16.08 -2.73 3.52
CA TYR A 500 15.91 -2.98 2.08
C TYR A 500 17.14 -2.62 1.25
N ARG A 501 17.80 -1.49 1.56
CA ARG A 501 19.01 -1.03 0.85
C ARG A 501 20.16 -2.03 0.87
N VAL A 502 20.28 -2.81 1.93
CA VAL A 502 21.35 -3.80 2.08
C VAL A 502 20.85 -5.25 2.07
N GLY A 503 19.57 -5.47 1.75
CA GLY A 503 18.94 -6.80 1.81
C GLY A 503 19.05 -7.45 3.19
N ASP A 504 18.94 -6.65 4.24
CA ASP A 504 19.12 -7.06 5.63
C ASP A 504 20.47 -7.75 5.92
N GLY A 505 21.52 -7.35 5.18
CA GLY A 505 22.87 -7.91 5.26
C GLY A 505 23.18 -8.93 4.16
N THR A 506 22.19 -9.41 3.40
CA THR A 506 22.41 -10.35 2.29
C THR A 506 22.85 -9.69 0.98
N GLY A 507 22.89 -8.36 0.94
CA GLY A 507 23.20 -7.55 -0.24
C GLY A 507 22.04 -7.43 -1.24
N GLY A 508 20.88 -8.06 -1.02
CA GLY A 508 19.79 -8.04 -1.99
C GLY A 508 18.39 -8.23 -1.42
N ALA A 509 17.58 -7.17 -1.46
CA ALA A 509 16.12 -7.24 -1.39
C ALA A 509 15.52 -7.50 -2.78
N THR A 510 14.73 -8.57 -2.92
CA THR A 510 14.03 -9.00 -4.15
C THR A 510 12.56 -9.30 -3.82
N VAL A 511 11.67 -9.10 -4.80
CA VAL A 511 10.24 -9.40 -4.65
C VAL A 511 9.96 -10.87 -4.98
N SER A 512 9.10 -11.52 -4.20
CA SER A 512 8.62 -12.88 -4.42
C SER A 512 7.09 -12.95 -4.20
N PRO A 513 6.41 -14.05 -4.54
CA PRO A 513 5.00 -14.23 -4.21
C PRO A 513 4.68 -14.16 -2.70
N ALA A 514 5.66 -14.42 -1.82
CA ALA A 514 5.50 -14.37 -0.36
C ALA A 514 6.06 -13.08 0.30
N THR A 515 6.79 -12.25 -0.46
CA THR A 515 7.42 -11.02 0.01
C THR A 515 7.30 -9.92 -1.05
N SER A 516 6.46 -8.93 -0.80
CA SER A 516 6.29 -7.75 -1.66
C SER A 516 6.57 -6.45 -0.91
N CYS A 517 6.95 -5.41 -1.65
CA CYS A 517 7.13 -4.05 -1.12
C CYS A 517 5.87 -3.53 -0.40
N GLY A 518 4.69 -4.00 -0.81
CA GLY A 518 3.42 -3.72 -0.14
C GLY A 518 3.31 -4.35 1.25
N GLN A 519 3.73 -5.61 1.39
CA GLN A 519 3.75 -6.31 2.67
C GLN A 519 4.73 -5.69 3.65
N ASP A 520 5.91 -5.28 3.19
CA ASP A 520 6.93 -4.70 4.08
C ASP A 520 6.61 -3.24 4.46
N SER A 521 5.95 -2.51 3.56
CA SER A 521 5.34 -1.22 3.91
C SER A 521 4.23 -1.40 4.97
N ALA A 522 3.40 -2.42 4.82
CA ALA A 522 2.36 -2.78 5.78
C ALA A 522 2.93 -3.25 7.13
N GLN A 523 4.07 -3.93 7.13
CA GLN A 523 4.80 -4.32 8.33
C GLN A 523 5.27 -3.10 9.11
N ALA A 524 5.81 -2.08 8.44
CA ALA A 524 6.21 -0.83 9.10
C ALA A 524 5.01 -0.17 9.81
N LEU A 525 3.85 -0.13 9.15
CA LEU A 525 2.61 0.39 9.77
C LEU A 525 2.15 -0.46 10.97
N TYR A 526 2.24 -1.80 10.86
CA TYR A 526 1.93 -2.68 11.99
C TYR A 526 2.85 -2.40 13.18
N ALA A 527 4.16 -2.29 12.94
CA ALA A 527 5.14 -1.96 13.97
C ALA A 527 4.83 -0.61 14.64
N THR A 528 4.45 0.40 13.87
CA THR A 528 4.01 1.70 14.40
C THR A 528 2.84 1.57 15.37
N ILE A 529 1.80 0.82 14.99
CA ILE A 529 0.62 0.60 15.83
C ILE A 529 1.02 -0.11 17.13
N THR A 530 1.82 -1.17 17.03
CA THR A 530 2.29 -1.93 18.21
C THR A 530 3.15 -1.06 19.12
N THR A 531 4.08 -0.26 18.59
CA THR A 531 4.93 0.61 19.40
C THR A 531 4.12 1.66 20.15
N ILE A 532 3.16 2.32 19.49
CA ILE A 532 2.28 3.30 20.14
C ILE A 532 1.44 2.63 21.23
N LYS A 533 0.84 1.45 20.94
CA LYS A 533 0.08 0.69 21.95
C LYS A 533 0.92 0.36 23.18
N ASN A 534 2.17 -0.07 22.97
CA ASN A 534 3.07 -0.39 24.07
C ASN A 534 3.43 0.87 24.88
N GLN A 535 3.79 1.98 24.22
CA GLN A 535 4.06 3.25 24.90
C GLN A 535 2.90 3.66 25.81
N VAL A 536 1.67 3.56 25.32
CA VAL A 536 0.44 3.88 26.05
C VAL A 536 0.23 2.93 27.24
N ALA A 537 0.40 1.63 27.02
CA ALA A 537 0.22 0.63 28.06
C ALA A 537 1.27 0.73 29.19
N THR A 538 2.49 1.16 28.87
CA THR A 538 3.60 1.28 29.85
C THR A 538 3.65 2.63 30.57
N ALA A 539 2.79 3.59 30.21
CA ALA A 539 2.78 4.93 30.78
C ALA A 539 1.47 5.22 31.53
N PRO A 540 1.39 4.90 32.84
CA PRO A 540 0.16 5.10 33.64
C PRO A 540 -0.36 6.55 33.64
N GLN A 541 0.53 7.52 33.45
CA GLN A 541 0.20 8.94 33.36
C GLN A 541 -0.72 9.26 32.17
N ILE A 542 -0.57 8.56 31.04
CA ILE A 542 -1.48 8.71 29.90
C ILE A 542 -2.88 8.27 30.29
N GLN A 543 -3.00 7.13 30.98
CA GLN A 543 -4.28 6.64 31.48
C GLN A 543 -4.93 7.64 32.44
N GLN A 544 -4.16 8.14 33.40
CA GLN A 544 -4.61 9.15 34.36
C GLN A 544 -5.11 10.42 33.67
N TRP A 545 -4.39 10.91 32.65
CA TRP A 545 -4.85 12.05 31.85
C TRP A 545 -6.19 11.76 31.16
N LEU A 546 -6.31 10.61 30.50
CA LEU A 546 -7.52 10.25 29.74
C LEU A 546 -8.75 10.14 30.65
N ASP A 547 -8.56 9.67 31.88
CA ASP A 547 -9.61 9.54 32.88
C ASP A 547 -9.98 10.88 33.54
N ALA A 548 -8.98 11.75 33.79
CA ALA A 548 -9.18 13.09 34.36
C ALA A 548 -9.75 14.09 33.34
N HIS A 549 -9.46 13.90 32.04
CA HIS A 549 -9.84 14.83 30.96
C HIS A 549 -10.69 14.15 29.86
N PRO A 550 -11.85 13.55 30.19
CA PRO A 550 -12.61 12.70 29.27
C PRO A 550 -13.21 13.43 28.06
N ASN A 551 -13.42 14.76 28.17
CA ASN A 551 -14.01 15.61 27.14
C ASN A 551 -12.99 16.55 26.48
N ASP A 552 -11.72 16.46 26.84
CA ASP A 552 -10.67 17.26 26.21
C ASP A 552 -10.55 16.92 24.71
N PRO A 553 -10.38 17.90 23.81
CA PRO A 553 -10.23 17.67 22.38
C PRO A 553 -9.13 16.65 22.04
N GLN A 554 -8.01 16.65 22.77
CA GLN A 554 -6.93 15.70 22.59
C GLN A 554 -7.38 14.28 22.97
N THR A 555 -8.09 14.12 24.09
CA THR A 555 -8.63 12.82 24.53
C THR A 555 -9.58 12.24 23.48
N LEU A 556 -10.49 13.06 22.95
CA LEU A 556 -11.42 12.64 21.89
C LEU A 556 -10.68 12.24 20.60
N ARG A 557 -9.69 13.04 20.19
CA ARG A 557 -8.83 12.75 19.04
C ARG A 557 -8.00 11.48 19.25
N PHE A 558 -7.53 11.24 20.47
CA PHE A 558 -6.74 10.05 20.81
C PHE A 558 -7.59 8.78 20.76
N ARG A 559 -8.85 8.84 21.21
CA ARG A 559 -9.82 7.74 21.04
C ARG A 559 -10.03 7.39 19.56
N GLN A 560 -10.08 8.38 18.67
CA GLN A 560 -10.15 8.14 17.21
C GLN A 560 -8.90 7.43 16.68
N LEU A 561 -7.71 7.80 17.16
CA LEU A 561 -6.46 7.12 16.82
C LEU A 561 -6.47 5.64 17.27
N ILE A 562 -6.93 5.35 18.48
CA ILE A 562 -7.05 3.96 18.99
C ILE A 562 -8.02 3.14 18.13
N LEU A 563 -9.18 3.72 17.78
CA LEU A 563 -10.17 3.07 16.92
C LEU A 563 -9.58 2.76 15.53
N LEU A 564 -8.91 3.74 14.91
CA LEU A 564 -8.23 3.54 13.64
C LEU A 564 -7.15 2.46 13.74
N GLY A 565 -6.31 2.50 14.78
CA GLY A 565 -5.23 1.52 15.00
C GLY A 565 -5.76 0.08 15.12
N THR A 566 -6.90 -0.11 15.79
CA THR A 566 -7.57 -1.41 15.91
C THR A 566 -8.04 -1.94 14.56
N GLU A 567 -8.64 -1.08 13.72
CA GLU A 567 -9.13 -1.50 12.40
C GLU A 567 -7.98 -1.71 11.39
N LEU A 568 -6.93 -0.88 11.47
CA LEU A 568 -5.71 -1.08 10.69
C LEU A 568 -5.05 -2.42 11.02
N GLU A 569 -4.96 -2.78 12.31
CA GLU A 569 -4.39 -4.07 12.72
C GLU A 569 -5.17 -5.25 12.14
N LYS A 570 -6.51 -5.21 12.19
CA LYS A 570 -7.36 -6.23 11.56
C LYS A 570 -7.16 -6.31 10.05
N GLN A 571 -6.96 -5.17 9.39
CA GLN A 571 -6.66 -5.10 7.95
C GLN A 571 -5.29 -5.73 7.62
N LEU A 572 -4.29 -5.52 8.47
CA LEU A 572 -2.91 -5.99 8.29
C LEU A 572 -2.75 -7.48 8.64
N ALA A 573 -3.53 -7.98 9.60
CA ALA A 573 -3.56 -9.38 10.04
C ALA A 573 -4.98 -9.99 9.90
N PRO A 574 -5.48 -10.24 8.68
CA PRO A 574 -6.88 -10.60 8.42
C PRO A 574 -7.37 -11.89 9.07
N LEU A 575 -6.46 -12.83 9.38
CA LEU A 575 -6.79 -14.09 10.08
C LEU A 575 -6.57 -14.01 11.60
N GLY A 576 -6.23 -12.83 12.13
CA GLY A 576 -5.75 -12.68 13.52
C GLY A 576 -4.36 -13.29 13.77
N ILE A 577 -3.73 -13.83 12.72
CA ILE A 577 -2.38 -14.40 12.77
C ILE A 577 -1.43 -13.37 12.16
N VAL A 578 -0.53 -12.86 13.00
CA VAL A 578 0.58 -12.01 12.58
C VAL A 578 1.74 -12.89 12.15
N ARG A 579 2.35 -12.59 11.00
CA ARG A 579 3.50 -13.33 10.47
C ARG A 579 4.66 -13.34 11.48
N ALA A 580 5.42 -14.42 11.49
CA ALA A 580 6.52 -14.59 12.44
C ALA A 580 7.63 -13.54 12.25
N ASP A 581 7.95 -13.19 11.00
CA ASP A 581 8.94 -12.17 10.65
C ASP A 581 8.51 -10.74 11.04
N TRP A 582 7.21 -10.49 11.14
CA TRP A 582 6.69 -9.22 11.66
C TRP A 582 6.85 -9.15 13.18
N ARG A 583 6.54 -10.23 13.90
CA ARG A 583 6.72 -10.31 15.36
C ARG A 583 8.19 -10.14 15.77
N SER A 584 9.10 -10.85 15.10
CA SER A 584 10.53 -10.74 15.39
C SER A 584 11.07 -9.33 15.13
N SER A 585 10.59 -8.67 14.09
CA SER A 585 10.94 -7.25 13.83
C SER A 585 10.53 -6.35 15.00
N THR A 586 9.32 -6.54 15.55
CA THR A 586 8.83 -5.73 16.66
C THR A 586 9.54 -6.03 17.98
N SER A 587 9.93 -7.29 18.24
CA SER A 587 10.66 -7.64 19.46
C SER A 587 12.09 -7.10 19.48
N ILE A 588 12.76 -7.06 18.32
CA ILE A 588 14.07 -6.40 18.17
C ILE A 588 13.97 -4.89 18.43
N LEU A 589 12.81 -4.28 18.13
CA LEU A 589 12.53 -2.86 18.33
C LEU A 589 12.02 -2.50 19.73
N ALA A 590 11.51 -3.45 20.51
CA ALA A 590 10.84 -3.22 21.78
C ALA A 590 11.77 -3.26 23.02
N GLY A 591 13.06 -3.50 22.85
CA GLY A 591 14.05 -3.36 23.92
C GLY A 591 15.02 -4.53 24.03
N THR A 592 16.31 -4.22 23.84
CA THR A 592 17.49 -4.96 24.32
C THR A 592 17.52 -6.47 24.07
N GLY A 593 18.22 -6.90 23.02
CA GLY A 593 18.65 -8.29 22.91
C GLY A 593 19.34 -8.58 21.58
N ALA A 594 20.64 -8.86 21.65
CA ALA A 594 21.35 -9.57 20.59
C ALA A 594 20.67 -10.94 20.41
N GLY A 595 19.81 -11.06 19.41
CA GLY A 595 19.04 -12.26 19.11
C GLY A 595 19.16 -12.59 17.64
N ASP A 596 19.82 -13.73 17.39
CA ASP A 596 20.02 -14.49 16.15
C ASP A 596 19.67 -13.86 14.80
N ASN A 597 20.65 -13.98 13.89
CA ASN A 597 20.63 -13.69 12.44
C ASN A 597 19.59 -14.52 11.64
N GLN A 598 18.43 -14.87 12.19
CA GLN A 598 17.42 -15.63 11.47
C GLN A 598 16.63 -14.75 10.49
N LEU A 599 16.77 -15.16 9.22
CA LEU A 599 16.21 -14.59 8.00
C LEU A 599 14.76 -14.09 8.14
N PHE A 600 14.57 -12.82 7.78
CA PHE A 600 13.28 -12.13 7.61
C PHE A 600 12.48 -12.61 6.40
N ARG A 601 12.46 -13.91 6.15
CA ARG A 601 11.76 -14.50 5.02
C ARG A 601 11.05 -15.76 5.47
N ASP A 602 9.83 -15.58 5.97
CA ASP A 602 8.87 -16.68 5.92
C ASP A 602 8.35 -16.78 4.47
N GLY A 603 9.07 -17.55 3.65
CA GLY A 603 8.68 -17.84 2.27
C GLY A 603 7.55 -18.87 2.15
N SER A 604 6.92 -19.27 3.25
CA SER A 604 5.89 -20.30 3.24
C SER A 604 4.59 -19.83 2.59
N ILE A 605 3.81 -20.78 2.10
CA ILE A 605 2.44 -20.54 1.62
C ILE A 605 1.57 -19.94 2.74
N TRP A 606 1.89 -20.23 4.01
CA TRP A 606 1.21 -19.67 5.17
C TRP A 606 1.41 -18.16 5.32
N ALA A 607 2.60 -17.63 4.99
CA ALA A 607 2.84 -16.19 4.99
C ALA A 607 1.93 -15.46 3.98
N GLY A 608 1.74 -16.04 2.79
CA GLY A 608 0.84 -15.51 1.76
C GLY A 608 -0.64 -15.53 2.21
N LEU A 609 -1.09 -16.63 2.83
CA LEU A 609 -2.46 -16.75 3.34
C LEU A 609 -2.76 -15.82 4.53
N THR A 610 -1.80 -15.61 5.42
CA THR A 610 -2.00 -14.78 6.64
C THR A 610 -1.90 -13.28 6.34
N SER A 611 -1.34 -12.88 5.20
CA SER A 611 -1.15 -11.47 4.80
C SER A 611 -1.64 -11.16 3.39
N TRP A 612 -2.63 -11.92 2.89
CA TRP A 612 -3.11 -11.81 1.50
C TRP A 612 -3.61 -10.40 1.13
N ARG A 613 -4.18 -9.67 2.10
CA ARG A 613 -4.66 -8.28 1.92
C ARG A 613 -3.52 -7.29 1.71
N THR A 614 -2.29 -7.64 2.11
CA THR A 614 -1.11 -6.80 1.95
C THR A 614 -0.19 -7.21 0.80
N MET A 615 -0.48 -8.35 0.16
CA MET A 615 0.33 -8.90 -0.92
C MET A 615 0.29 -8.05 -2.19
N MET A 616 -0.90 -7.55 -2.56
CA MET A 616 -1.09 -6.78 -3.80
C MET A 616 -1.07 -5.27 -3.53
N PRO A 617 -0.19 -4.50 -4.19
CA PRO A 617 -0.10 -3.04 -4.05
C PRO A 617 -1.46 -2.33 -4.17
N ARG A 618 -2.26 -2.72 -5.17
CA ARG A 618 -3.58 -2.15 -5.39
C ARG A 618 -4.55 -2.38 -4.22
N GLN A 619 -4.52 -3.57 -3.63
CA GLN A 619 -5.40 -3.94 -2.52
C GLN A 619 -5.07 -3.12 -1.27
N VAL A 620 -3.78 -3.01 -0.92
CA VAL A 620 -3.30 -2.22 0.22
C VAL A 620 -3.72 -0.76 0.09
N HIS A 621 -3.41 -0.16 -1.06
CA HIS A 621 -3.70 1.24 -1.33
C HIS A 621 -5.19 1.57 -1.16
N ASP A 622 -6.07 0.79 -1.80
CA ASP A 622 -7.51 1.04 -1.79
C ASP A 622 -8.13 0.80 -0.40
N ASP A 623 -7.72 -0.27 0.29
CA ASP A 623 -8.25 -0.61 1.61
C ASP A 623 -7.82 0.40 2.68
N LEU A 624 -6.57 0.86 2.66
CA LEU A 624 -6.08 1.88 3.61
C LEU A 624 -6.77 3.22 3.36
N ALA A 625 -6.81 3.69 2.10
CA ALA A 625 -7.47 4.96 1.76
C ALA A 625 -8.92 4.96 2.25
N LEU A 626 -9.64 3.89 1.97
CA LEU A 626 -11.00 3.69 2.44
C LEU A 626 -11.11 3.74 3.96
N LEU A 627 -10.25 3.02 4.69
CA LEU A 627 -10.34 2.95 6.14
C LEU A 627 -10.18 4.36 6.73
N PHE A 628 -9.17 5.11 6.29
CA PHE A 628 -9.02 6.50 6.69
C PHE A 628 -10.25 7.36 6.39
N LEU A 629 -10.82 7.24 5.18
CA LEU A 629 -12.02 7.97 4.79
C LEU A 629 -13.22 7.63 5.69
N LYS A 630 -13.41 6.35 6.06
CA LYS A 630 -14.45 5.91 7.01
C LYS A 630 -14.24 6.46 8.43
N HIS A 631 -13.00 6.72 8.82
CA HIS A 631 -12.69 7.34 10.11
C HIS A 631 -12.77 8.88 10.07
N GLY A 632 -13.25 9.47 8.97
CA GLY A 632 -13.46 10.92 8.83
C GLY A 632 -12.25 11.68 8.29
N ALA A 633 -11.26 10.99 7.72
CA ALA A 633 -10.16 11.64 7.01
C ALA A 633 -10.64 12.25 5.69
N SER A 634 -9.98 13.34 5.28
CA SER A 634 -10.08 13.85 3.91
C SER A 634 -8.98 13.26 3.05
N LEU A 635 -9.33 12.85 1.83
CA LEU A 635 -8.38 12.28 0.88
C LEU A 635 -8.25 13.17 -0.35
N GLN A 636 -7.06 13.71 -0.61
CA GLN A 636 -6.76 14.40 -1.85
C GLN A 636 -5.97 13.48 -2.78
N VAL A 637 -6.63 13.02 -3.83
CA VAL A 637 -6.09 12.08 -4.81
C VAL A 637 -5.44 12.87 -5.94
N LEU A 638 -4.16 12.63 -6.20
CA LEU A 638 -3.38 13.19 -7.28
C LEU A 638 -3.12 12.09 -8.32
N ARG A 639 -3.69 12.24 -9.53
CA ARG A 639 -3.54 11.26 -10.61
C ARG A 639 -2.65 11.82 -11.70
N THR A 640 -1.73 10.99 -12.17
CA THR A 640 -0.95 11.23 -13.38
C THR A 640 -1.02 10.01 -14.29
N ASN A 641 -1.07 10.22 -15.60
CA ASN A 641 -1.12 9.16 -16.60
C ASN A 641 -0.14 9.45 -17.75
N GLN A 642 1.15 9.16 -17.55
CA GLN A 642 2.19 9.42 -18.57
C GLN A 642 2.19 10.88 -19.06
N ILE A 643 2.49 11.81 -18.15
CA ILE A 643 2.21 13.26 -18.34
C ILE A 643 3.42 14.11 -18.79
N GLY A 644 4.56 13.48 -19.06
CA GLY A 644 5.72 14.16 -19.68
C GLY A 644 5.59 14.25 -21.20
N GLY A 645 6.71 14.19 -21.92
CA GLY A 645 6.66 14.19 -23.38
C GLY A 645 6.01 12.92 -23.94
N TRP A 646 5.44 13.06 -25.13
CA TRP A 646 4.59 12.06 -25.76
C TRP A 646 5.38 10.84 -26.26
N GLN A 647 4.95 9.65 -25.84
CA GLN A 647 5.51 8.36 -26.28
C GLN A 647 4.45 7.50 -26.96
N ALA A 648 4.33 7.52 -28.29
CA ALA A 648 3.20 6.91 -29.00
C ALA A 648 3.04 5.38 -28.79
N ASP A 649 4.12 4.66 -28.50
CA ASP A 649 4.12 3.18 -28.44
C ASP A 649 3.66 2.59 -27.09
N ILE A 650 3.51 3.41 -26.06
CA ILE A 650 3.08 2.98 -24.73
C ILE A 650 1.70 3.53 -24.37
N ALA A 651 1.02 2.86 -23.45
CA ALA A 651 -0.22 3.35 -22.86
C ALA A 651 -0.22 3.07 -21.35
N PRO A 652 -0.85 3.91 -20.51
CA PRO A 652 -0.91 3.64 -19.09
C PRO A 652 -1.85 2.46 -18.80
N LEU A 653 -1.44 1.54 -17.93
CA LEU A 653 -2.29 0.44 -17.44
C LEU A 653 -2.55 0.58 -15.95
N ALA A 654 -3.81 0.41 -15.53
CA ALA A 654 -4.16 0.43 -14.12
C ALA A 654 -3.55 -0.76 -13.37
N PRO A 655 -3.05 -0.55 -12.14
CA PRO A 655 -2.70 -1.65 -11.25
C PRO A 655 -3.96 -2.42 -10.84
N THR A 656 -3.81 -3.74 -10.72
CA THR A 656 -4.92 -4.66 -10.45
C THR A 656 -4.65 -5.52 -9.22
N VAL A 657 -5.73 -6.03 -8.63
CA VAL A 657 -5.65 -7.20 -7.74
C VAL A 657 -5.27 -8.46 -8.54
N LEU A 658 -5.06 -9.58 -7.82
CA LEU A 658 -4.83 -10.89 -8.43
C LEU A 658 -5.88 -11.22 -9.50
N PHE A 659 -5.42 -11.64 -10.68
CA PHE A 659 -6.23 -11.98 -11.86
C PHE A 659 -7.09 -10.84 -12.41
N GLY A 660 -6.83 -9.59 -12.01
CA GLY A 660 -7.67 -8.45 -12.33
C GLY A 660 -7.74 -8.07 -13.81
N GLN A 661 -6.89 -8.63 -14.68
CA GLN A 661 -7.01 -8.49 -16.14
C GLN A 661 -8.04 -9.47 -16.73
N ILE A 662 -8.42 -10.53 -16.02
CA ILE A 662 -9.50 -11.43 -16.44
C ILE A 662 -10.82 -10.75 -16.07
N LYS A 663 -11.43 -10.10 -17.05
CA LYS A 663 -12.66 -9.32 -16.90
C LYS A 663 -13.82 -9.96 -17.66
N ILE A 664 -15.05 -9.76 -17.19
CA ILE A 664 -16.24 -10.05 -17.99
C ILE A 664 -16.24 -9.11 -19.20
N PRO A 665 -16.45 -9.62 -20.44
CA PRO A 665 -16.47 -8.79 -21.64
C PRO A 665 -17.34 -7.53 -21.46
N TYR A 666 -16.83 -6.39 -21.92
CA TYR A 666 -17.49 -5.07 -21.84
C TYR A 666 -17.72 -4.52 -20.42
N THR A 667 -17.10 -5.10 -19.39
CA THR A 667 -17.17 -4.61 -18.00
C THR A 667 -15.79 -4.44 -17.38
N GLU A 668 -15.72 -3.73 -16.25
CA GLU A 668 -14.52 -3.63 -15.40
C GLU A 668 -14.49 -4.70 -14.30
N ILE A 669 -15.44 -5.65 -14.31
CA ILE A 669 -15.59 -6.66 -13.26
C ILE A 669 -14.59 -7.78 -13.50
N SER A 670 -13.76 -8.09 -12.50
CA SER A 670 -12.88 -9.26 -12.49
C SER A 670 -13.42 -10.32 -11.53
N PRO A 671 -14.18 -11.32 -12.03
CA PRO A 671 -14.85 -12.29 -11.16
C PRO A 671 -13.87 -13.12 -10.34
N LEU A 672 -12.77 -13.57 -10.95
CA LEU A 672 -11.79 -14.42 -10.27
C LEU A 672 -11.13 -13.70 -9.08
N GLY A 673 -10.77 -12.43 -9.24
CA GLY A 673 -10.23 -11.63 -8.14
C GLY A 673 -11.25 -11.44 -7.01
N ILE A 674 -12.51 -11.17 -7.35
CA ILE A 674 -13.60 -11.01 -6.37
C ILE A 674 -13.84 -12.33 -5.60
N LEU A 675 -13.98 -13.44 -6.32
CA LEU A 675 -14.26 -14.75 -5.72
C LEU A 675 -13.09 -15.21 -4.85
N LEU A 676 -11.86 -15.03 -5.29
CA LEU A 676 -10.68 -15.35 -4.48
C LEU A 676 -10.66 -14.53 -3.18
N ASN A 677 -10.89 -13.22 -3.26
CA ASN A 677 -10.94 -12.36 -2.09
C ASN A 677 -12.05 -12.77 -1.11
N ARG A 678 -13.23 -13.16 -1.61
CA ARG A 678 -14.33 -13.68 -0.78
C ARG A 678 -13.96 -14.96 -0.05
N VAL A 679 -13.37 -15.91 -0.76
CA VAL A 679 -12.92 -17.17 -0.17
C VAL A 679 -11.89 -16.88 0.91
N LEU A 680 -10.83 -16.13 0.59
CA LEU A 680 -9.77 -15.81 1.56
C LEU A 680 -10.27 -15.03 2.77
N ALA A 681 -11.18 -14.06 2.58
CA ALA A 681 -11.79 -13.32 3.67
C ALA A 681 -12.66 -14.22 4.57
N SER A 682 -13.37 -15.18 3.98
CA SER A 682 -14.25 -16.10 4.73
C SER A 682 -13.50 -17.09 5.62
N LEU A 683 -12.19 -17.28 5.41
CA LEU A 683 -11.33 -18.14 6.24
C LEU A 683 -10.96 -17.49 7.58
N LYS A 684 -11.56 -16.35 7.92
CA LYS A 684 -11.45 -15.73 9.24
C LYS A 684 -11.69 -16.76 10.35
N ILE A 685 -10.73 -16.87 11.27
CA ILE A 685 -10.81 -17.72 12.46
C ILE A 685 -11.90 -17.16 13.39
N PRO A 686 -12.91 -17.95 13.79
CA PRO A 686 -13.97 -17.48 14.68
C PRO A 686 -13.45 -17.04 16.04
N THR A 687 -13.91 -15.87 16.48
CA THR A 687 -13.70 -15.35 17.84
C THR A 687 -14.73 -15.91 18.82
N GLN A 688 -14.58 -15.63 20.12
CA GLN A 688 -15.59 -16.01 21.12
C GLN A 688 -16.98 -15.42 20.82
N GLN A 689 -17.03 -14.19 20.30
CA GLN A 689 -18.29 -13.54 19.88
C GLN A 689 -18.91 -14.26 18.68
N ASP A 690 -18.09 -14.71 17.72
CA ASP A 690 -18.58 -15.46 16.56
C ASP A 690 -19.21 -16.81 16.98
N TRP A 691 -18.66 -17.47 18.01
CA TRP A 691 -19.26 -18.68 18.59
C TRP A 691 -20.58 -18.40 19.34
N LEU A 692 -20.71 -17.24 19.99
CA LEU A 692 -21.96 -16.81 20.58
C LEU A 692 -23.04 -16.61 19.50
N VAL A 693 -22.69 -15.99 18.37
CA VAL A 693 -23.58 -15.85 17.20
C VAL A 693 -24.05 -17.21 16.72
N LEU A 694 -23.17 -18.21 16.64
CA LEU A 694 -23.54 -19.59 16.30
C LEU A 694 -24.60 -20.14 17.27
N GLY A 695 -24.36 -20.06 18.58
CA GLY A 695 -25.27 -20.59 19.60
C GLY A 695 -26.64 -19.92 19.56
N ILE A 696 -26.67 -18.59 19.47
CA ILE A 696 -27.89 -17.80 19.36
C ILE A 696 -28.65 -18.16 18.07
N THR A 697 -27.94 -18.30 16.95
CA THR A 697 -28.56 -18.65 15.66
C THR A 697 -29.19 -20.04 15.70
N LEU A 698 -28.51 -21.03 16.28
CA LEU A 698 -29.07 -22.38 16.46
C LEU A 698 -30.28 -22.38 17.39
N LEU A 699 -30.26 -21.58 18.46
CA LEU A 699 -31.40 -21.43 19.38
C LEU A 699 -32.62 -20.88 18.65
N PHE A 700 -32.48 -19.74 17.96
CA PHE A 700 -33.59 -19.14 17.21
C PHE A 700 -34.09 -20.05 16.10
N TYR A 701 -33.19 -20.67 15.34
CA TYR A 701 -33.57 -21.64 14.33
C TYR A 701 -34.38 -22.78 14.93
N THR A 702 -33.93 -23.36 16.05
CA THR A 702 -34.62 -24.48 16.71
C THR A 702 -36.00 -24.10 17.22
N ILE A 703 -36.14 -22.94 17.88
CA ILE A 703 -37.42 -22.44 18.41
C ILE A 703 -38.48 -22.29 17.30
N ILE A 704 -38.06 -21.98 16.07
CA ILE A 704 -38.97 -21.79 14.93
C ILE A 704 -39.16 -23.10 14.14
N ALA A 705 -38.06 -23.76 13.79
CA ALA A 705 -38.05 -24.93 12.90
C ALA A 705 -38.69 -26.17 13.54
N LEU A 706 -38.43 -26.40 14.83
CA LEU A 706 -38.89 -27.61 15.51
C LEU A 706 -40.42 -27.66 15.63
N PRO A 707 -41.14 -26.60 16.07
CA PRO A 707 -42.59 -26.60 16.08
C PRO A 707 -43.21 -26.77 14.69
N ILE A 708 -42.67 -26.10 13.67
CA ILE A 708 -43.16 -26.21 12.29
C ILE A 708 -43.03 -27.65 11.80
N GLY A 709 -41.84 -28.24 11.95
CA GLY A 709 -41.55 -29.56 11.44
C GLY A 709 -42.30 -30.67 12.19
N LEU A 710 -42.43 -30.58 13.52
CA LEU A 710 -43.19 -31.56 14.32
C LEU A 710 -44.70 -31.46 14.02
N LYS A 711 -45.27 -30.25 14.00
CA LYS A 711 -46.70 -30.03 13.74
C LYS A 711 -47.13 -30.46 12.34
N SER A 712 -46.24 -30.33 11.36
CA SER A 712 -46.51 -30.77 9.99
C SER A 712 -46.28 -32.28 9.78
N GLY A 713 -45.80 -33.01 10.79
CA GLY A 713 -45.41 -34.42 10.68
C GLY A 713 -44.15 -34.67 9.84
N PHE A 714 -43.43 -33.61 9.46
CA PHE A 714 -42.20 -33.73 8.68
C PHE A 714 -41.02 -34.15 9.57
N LEU A 715 -40.88 -33.57 10.75
CA LEU A 715 -39.92 -34.05 11.75
C LEU A 715 -40.61 -35.10 12.61
N GLN A 716 -39.99 -36.26 12.76
CA GLN A 716 -40.48 -37.34 13.63
C GLN A 716 -39.31 -37.81 14.47
N LEU A 717 -39.46 -37.78 15.79
CA LEU A 717 -38.38 -38.21 16.70
C LEU A 717 -38.11 -39.71 16.50
N GLN A 718 -37.08 -40.01 15.72
CA GLN A 718 -36.68 -41.35 15.35
C GLN A 718 -35.16 -41.34 15.18
N ILE A 719 -34.48 -42.06 16.08
CA ILE A 719 -33.03 -42.20 16.03
C ILE A 719 -32.66 -43.20 14.92
N TRP A 720 -31.72 -42.82 14.07
CA TRP A 720 -31.26 -43.68 12.98
C TRP A 720 -30.53 -44.92 13.51
N SER A 721 -31.05 -46.10 13.17
CA SER A 721 -30.61 -47.41 13.63
C SER A 721 -29.42 -47.95 12.82
N ALA A 722 -28.35 -47.16 12.67
CA ALA A 722 -27.10 -47.57 12.03
C ALA A 722 -25.98 -47.81 13.06
N ASN A 723 -24.94 -48.54 12.66
CA ASN A 723 -23.76 -48.77 13.49
C ASN A 723 -22.94 -47.46 13.65
N TYR A 724 -21.96 -47.47 14.56
CA TYR A 724 -21.14 -46.28 14.86
C TYR A 724 -20.30 -45.80 13.69
N ILE A 725 -19.83 -46.70 12.83
CA ILE A 725 -19.02 -46.36 11.66
C ILE A 725 -19.87 -45.60 10.64
N ASP A 726 -21.06 -46.09 10.33
CA ASP A 726 -21.98 -45.46 9.38
C ASP A 726 -22.47 -44.10 9.90
N LYS A 727 -22.70 -43.97 11.21
CA LYS A 727 -23.00 -42.68 11.84
C LYS A 727 -21.83 -41.71 11.71
N PHE A 728 -20.60 -42.15 11.99
CA PHE A 728 -19.40 -41.33 11.85
C PHE A 728 -19.16 -40.91 10.38
N LEU A 729 -19.30 -41.83 9.44
CA LEU A 729 -19.18 -41.55 8.01
C LEU A 729 -20.27 -40.58 7.52
N LEU A 730 -21.50 -40.70 8.02
CA LEU A 730 -22.58 -39.74 7.72
C LEU A 730 -22.22 -38.35 8.22
N ILE A 731 -21.78 -38.24 9.48
CA ILE A 731 -21.35 -36.99 10.10
C ILE A 731 -20.24 -36.33 9.27
N LEU A 732 -19.20 -37.09 8.91
CA LEU A 732 -18.09 -36.60 8.09
C LEU A 732 -18.55 -36.22 6.67
N ARG A 733 -19.41 -37.02 6.05
CA ARG A 733 -19.94 -36.74 4.71
C ARG A 733 -20.74 -35.44 4.71
N CYS A 734 -21.63 -35.25 5.69
CA CYS A 734 -22.46 -34.04 5.81
C CYS A 734 -21.63 -32.77 5.97
N LEU A 735 -20.41 -32.87 6.53
CA LEU A 735 -19.50 -31.74 6.64
C LEU A 735 -19.05 -31.25 5.26
N PHE A 736 -18.65 -32.15 4.37
CA PHE A 736 -18.22 -31.76 3.02
C PHE A 736 -19.39 -31.53 2.06
N LEU A 737 -20.41 -32.39 2.14
CA LEU A 737 -21.62 -32.40 1.31
C LEU A 737 -22.84 -32.73 2.20
N PRO A 738 -23.67 -31.74 2.58
CA PRO A 738 -23.79 -30.43 1.93
C PRO A 738 -22.94 -29.29 2.53
N ALA A 739 -22.59 -29.31 3.82
CA ALA A 739 -22.32 -28.08 4.58
C ALA A 739 -21.22 -27.17 3.98
N ILE A 740 -19.99 -27.65 3.80
CA ILE A 740 -18.91 -26.85 3.20
C ILE A 740 -19.26 -26.43 1.78
N SER A 741 -19.73 -27.37 0.93
CA SER A 741 -19.98 -27.08 -0.47
C SER A 741 -21.07 -26.03 -0.69
N GLU A 742 -22.18 -26.12 0.04
CA GLU A 742 -23.33 -25.24 -0.11
C GLU A 742 -23.03 -23.88 0.52
N GLU A 743 -22.45 -23.83 1.71
CA GLU A 743 -22.12 -22.55 2.34
C GLU A 743 -21.01 -21.81 1.58
N LEU A 744 -20.02 -22.52 1.04
CA LEU A 744 -19.02 -21.93 0.14
C LEU A 744 -19.70 -21.33 -1.09
N PHE A 745 -20.59 -22.05 -1.77
CA PHE A 745 -21.23 -21.55 -2.98
C PHE A 745 -22.22 -20.41 -2.70
N PHE A 746 -23.22 -20.65 -1.84
CA PHE A 746 -24.31 -19.71 -1.64
C PHE A 746 -23.93 -18.52 -0.77
N ARG A 747 -23.10 -18.70 0.26
CA ARG A 747 -22.81 -17.62 1.23
C ARG A 747 -21.47 -16.97 0.94
N VAL A 748 -20.44 -17.74 0.59
CA VAL A 748 -19.11 -17.15 0.33
C VAL A 748 -18.97 -16.63 -1.10
N LEU A 749 -19.26 -17.42 -2.13
CA LEU A 749 -19.01 -16.99 -3.51
C LEU A 749 -20.04 -15.95 -4.00
N LEU A 750 -21.33 -16.13 -3.69
CA LEU A 750 -22.39 -15.25 -4.18
C LEU A 750 -22.54 -13.96 -3.36
N LEU A 751 -22.50 -14.03 -2.02
CA LEU A 751 -22.69 -12.85 -1.19
C LEU A 751 -21.41 -12.01 -1.13
N PRO A 752 -21.52 -10.67 -1.20
CA PRO A 752 -20.41 -9.82 -0.81
C PRO A 752 -20.06 -10.06 0.66
N HIS A 753 -18.77 -10.31 0.93
CA HIS A 753 -18.26 -10.48 2.28
C HIS A 753 -18.49 -9.18 3.10
N PRO A 754 -18.68 -9.22 4.43
CA PRO A 754 -18.86 -8.01 5.25
C PRO A 754 -17.75 -6.95 5.13
N ILE A 755 -16.54 -7.39 4.77
CA ILE A 755 -15.39 -6.51 4.51
C ILE A 755 -15.47 -5.82 3.14
N GLU A 756 -16.21 -6.39 2.18
CA GLU A 756 -16.44 -5.76 0.89
C GLU A 756 -17.39 -4.59 1.07
N ILE A 757 -16.92 -3.40 0.71
CA ILE A 757 -17.78 -2.22 0.71
C ILE A 757 -18.83 -2.32 -0.39
N THR A 758 -20.03 -2.73 -0.01
CA THR A 758 -21.22 -2.80 -0.85
C THR A 758 -22.31 -2.02 -0.13
N ASN A 759 -23.11 -1.24 -0.85
CA ASN A 759 -24.26 -0.59 -0.22
C ASN A 759 -25.28 -1.65 0.22
N TRP A 760 -26.04 -1.37 1.27
CA TRP A 760 -26.96 -2.35 1.86
C TRP A 760 -28.00 -2.87 0.86
N PHE A 761 -28.48 -2.01 -0.05
CA PHE A 761 -29.46 -2.41 -1.06
C PHE A 761 -28.89 -3.46 -2.03
N THR A 762 -27.71 -3.22 -2.60
CA THR A 762 -27.01 -4.18 -3.46
C THR A 762 -26.69 -5.47 -2.70
N TRP A 763 -26.25 -5.35 -1.44
CA TRP A 763 -26.01 -6.52 -0.60
C TRP A 763 -27.28 -7.34 -0.38
N ALA A 764 -28.39 -6.70 -0.04
CA ALA A 764 -29.70 -7.34 0.16
C ALA A 764 -30.22 -8.00 -1.12
N MET A 765 -29.99 -7.42 -2.29
CA MET A 765 -30.32 -8.05 -3.57
C MET A 765 -29.51 -9.35 -3.79
N TRP A 766 -28.21 -9.35 -3.49
CA TRP A 766 -27.40 -10.57 -3.54
C TRP A 766 -27.83 -11.60 -2.51
N ALA A 767 -28.21 -11.17 -1.30
CA ALA A 767 -28.76 -12.03 -0.25
C ALA A 767 -30.06 -12.71 -0.70
N LEU A 768 -30.99 -11.94 -1.27
CA LEU A 768 -32.24 -12.45 -1.82
C LEU A 768 -31.99 -13.43 -2.98
N LEU A 769 -31.14 -13.06 -3.92
CA LEU A 769 -30.77 -13.92 -5.06
C LEU A 769 -30.16 -15.24 -4.58
N SER A 770 -29.19 -15.17 -3.66
CA SER A 770 -28.55 -16.35 -3.09
C SER A 770 -29.56 -17.25 -2.38
N LEU A 771 -30.47 -16.68 -1.59
CA LEU A 771 -31.52 -17.44 -0.90
C LEU A 771 -32.47 -18.14 -1.89
N ILE A 772 -32.92 -17.45 -2.94
CA ILE A 772 -33.78 -18.04 -3.98
C ILE A 772 -33.05 -19.20 -4.68
N LEU A 773 -31.78 -19.00 -5.07
CA LEU A 773 -30.98 -20.04 -5.70
C LEU A 773 -30.77 -21.24 -4.78
N PHE A 774 -30.54 -21.00 -3.49
CA PHE A 774 -30.42 -22.05 -2.47
C PHE A 774 -31.70 -22.88 -2.35
N ILE A 775 -32.87 -22.25 -2.36
CA ILE A 775 -34.17 -22.96 -2.29
C ILE A 775 -34.39 -23.80 -3.55
N ILE A 776 -34.20 -23.20 -4.73
CA ILE A 776 -34.42 -23.85 -6.03
C ILE A 776 -33.41 -24.99 -6.29
N TYR A 777 -32.19 -24.87 -5.75
CA TYR A 777 -31.16 -25.89 -5.85
C TYR A 777 -31.65 -27.26 -5.35
N HIS A 778 -32.48 -27.32 -4.31
CA HIS A 778 -32.95 -28.59 -3.74
C HIS A 778 -33.80 -29.40 -4.74
N PRO A 779 -34.93 -28.89 -5.29
CA PRO A 779 -35.67 -29.58 -6.34
C PRO A 779 -34.83 -29.95 -7.56
N ILE A 780 -33.93 -29.05 -8.00
CA ILE A 780 -33.03 -29.32 -9.14
C ILE A 780 -32.12 -30.51 -8.82
N ASN A 781 -31.44 -30.48 -7.67
CA ASN A 781 -30.52 -31.52 -7.23
C ASN A 781 -31.21 -32.88 -7.14
N ALA A 782 -32.44 -32.92 -6.63
CA ALA A 782 -33.22 -34.16 -6.60
C ALA A 782 -33.57 -34.64 -8.02
N SER A 783 -34.00 -33.75 -8.91
CA SER A 783 -34.36 -34.13 -10.27
C SER A 783 -33.17 -34.62 -11.12
N THR A 784 -31.94 -34.16 -10.84
CA THR A 784 -30.75 -34.43 -11.66
C THR A 784 -29.79 -35.43 -11.02
N PHE A 785 -29.29 -35.16 -9.81
CA PHE A 785 -28.17 -35.89 -9.21
C PHE A 785 -28.58 -36.83 -8.06
N PHE A 786 -29.67 -36.51 -7.35
CA PHE A 786 -30.09 -37.25 -6.16
C PHE A 786 -31.60 -37.58 -6.17
N LYS A 787 -32.01 -38.35 -7.18
CA LYS A 787 -33.42 -38.74 -7.43
C LYS A 787 -34.14 -39.40 -6.25
N GLN A 788 -33.40 -40.07 -5.37
CA GLN A 788 -33.94 -40.70 -4.16
C GLN A 788 -34.51 -39.66 -3.17
N ALA A 789 -34.06 -38.40 -3.22
CA ALA A 789 -34.58 -37.34 -2.37
C ALA A 789 -35.74 -36.54 -2.99
N ASN A 790 -36.32 -36.98 -4.12
CA ASN A 790 -37.36 -36.22 -4.83
C ASN A 790 -38.56 -35.87 -3.93
N GLU A 791 -39.12 -36.85 -3.21
CA GLU A 791 -40.27 -36.58 -2.34
C GLU A 791 -39.95 -35.55 -1.25
N THR A 792 -38.72 -35.59 -0.74
CA THR A 792 -38.26 -34.69 0.32
C THR A 792 -37.94 -33.31 -0.20
N PHE A 793 -37.19 -33.19 -1.31
CA PHE A 793 -36.70 -31.91 -1.80
C PHE A 793 -37.76 -31.10 -2.56
N PHE A 794 -38.88 -31.72 -2.97
CA PHE A 794 -40.07 -31.02 -3.44
C PHE A 794 -41.09 -30.73 -2.32
N ASN A 795 -40.88 -31.25 -1.11
CA ASN A 795 -41.80 -31.05 0.00
C ASN A 795 -41.78 -29.58 0.47
N ARG A 796 -42.96 -28.96 0.57
CA ARG A 796 -43.10 -27.53 0.95
C ARG A 796 -42.58 -27.23 2.35
N ILE A 797 -42.74 -28.16 3.30
CA ILE A 797 -42.23 -27.99 4.67
C ILE A 797 -40.72 -28.10 4.68
N PHE A 798 -40.15 -29.08 3.97
CA PHE A 798 -38.69 -29.18 3.82
C PHE A 798 -38.12 -27.87 3.25
N LEU A 799 -38.70 -27.35 2.17
CA LEU A 799 -38.28 -26.09 1.56
C LEU A 799 -38.43 -24.90 2.51
N CYS A 800 -39.48 -24.88 3.35
CA CYS A 800 -39.64 -23.87 4.40
C CYS A 800 -38.52 -23.95 5.46
N LEU A 801 -38.22 -25.14 5.97
CA LEU A 801 -37.15 -25.35 6.95
C LEU A 801 -35.77 -25.05 6.35
N ALA A 802 -35.51 -25.46 5.10
CA ALA A 802 -34.31 -25.11 4.36
C ALA A 802 -34.22 -23.58 4.18
N THR A 803 -35.32 -22.90 3.82
CA THR A 803 -35.36 -21.43 3.72
C THR A 803 -34.96 -20.77 5.04
N LEU A 804 -35.53 -21.23 6.17
CA LEU A 804 -35.18 -20.73 7.50
C LEU A 804 -33.70 -20.95 7.83
N LEU A 805 -33.15 -22.12 7.50
CA LEU A 805 -31.72 -22.41 7.68
C LEU A 805 -30.88 -21.47 6.80
N GLY A 806 -31.30 -21.26 5.56
CA GLY A 806 -30.62 -20.37 4.62
C GLY A 806 -30.62 -18.92 5.09
N ILE A 807 -31.72 -18.44 5.68
CA ILE A 807 -31.80 -17.10 6.31
C ILE A 807 -30.87 -17.06 7.53
N ALA A 808 -30.92 -18.05 8.41
CA ALA A 808 -30.10 -18.14 9.61
C ALA A 808 -28.60 -18.11 9.28
N CYS A 809 -28.14 -18.93 8.33
CA CYS A 809 -26.76 -18.93 7.84
C CYS A 809 -26.38 -17.58 7.19
N THR A 810 -27.29 -16.95 6.44
CA THR A 810 -27.03 -15.64 5.81
C THR A 810 -26.85 -14.53 6.85
N ILE A 811 -27.68 -14.52 7.90
CA ILE A 811 -27.56 -13.58 9.03
C ILE A 811 -26.26 -13.86 9.81
N ALA A 812 -25.97 -15.12 10.13
CA ALA A 812 -24.73 -15.47 10.80
C ALA A 812 -23.49 -15.08 9.96
N TYR A 813 -23.54 -15.24 8.63
CA TYR A 813 -22.46 -14.85 7.75
C TYR A 813 -22.24 -13.34 7.71
N VAL A 814 -23.30 -12.52 7.64
CA VAL A 814 -23.14 -11.06 7.61
C VAL A 814 -22.58 -10.52 8.93
N LEU A 815 -22.92 -11.17 10.06
CA LEU A 815 -22.42 -10.80 11.38
C LEU A 815 -20.97 -11.22 11.62
N THR A 816 -20.58 -12.42 11.17
CA THR A 816 -19.28 -13.01 11.52
C THR A 816 -18.24 -12.93 10.41
N GLY A 817 -18.68 -12.94 9.14
CA GLY A 817 -17.84 -13.11 7.96
C GLY A 817 -17.18 -14.49 7.84
N SER A 818 -17.45 -15.43 8.75
CA SER A 818 -16.68 -16.69 8.83
C SER A 818 -17.40 -17.85 8.16
N LEU A 819 -16.71 -18.55 7.25
CA LEU A 819 -17.15 -19.80 6.66
C LEU A 819 -17.34 -20.89 7.74
N PHE A 820 -16.46 -20.93 8.74
CA PHE A 820 -16.50 -21.95 9.79
C PHE A 820 -17.79 -21.87 10.60
N VAL A 821 -18.26 -20.67 10.95
CA VAL A 821 -19.49 -20.47 11.72
C VAL A 821 -20.70 -21.02 10.96
N ILE A 822 -20.87 -20.62 9.69
CA ILE A 822 -22.02 -21.01 8.90
C ILE A 822 -22.00 -22.50 8.52
N VAL A 823 -20.81 -23.06 8.25
CA VAL A 823 -20.64 -24.50 8.03
C VAL A 823 -21.06 -25.28 9.26
N MET A 824 -20.67 -24.84 10.46
CA MET A 824 -21.05 -25.52 11.70
C MET A 824 -22.56 -25.44 11.96
N ILE A 825 -23.19 -24.29 11.76
CA ILE A 825 -24.66 -24.14 11.89
C ILE A 825 -25.37 -25.11 10.93
N HIS A 826 -25.02 -25.08 9.65
CA HIS A 826 -25.61 -25.94 8.64
C HIS A 826 -25.39 -27.41 8.99
N TRP A 827 -24.14 -27.80 9.27
CA TRP A 827 -23.74 -29.17 9.54
C TRP A 827 -24.48 -29.76 10.74
N ILE A 828 -24.57 -29.03 11.86
CA ILE A 828 -25.30 -29.47 13.06
C ILE A 828 -26.77 -29.70 12.72
N VAL A 829 -27.43 -28.76 12.04
CA VAL A 829 -28.85 -28.87 11.70
C VAL A 829 -29.11 -30.09 10.81
N VAL A 830 -28.28 -30.31 9.79
CA VAL A 830 -28.44 -31.46 8.88
C VAL A 830 -28.18 -32.79 9.59
N VAL A 831 -27.10 -32.89 10.38
CA VAL A 831 -26.77 -34.11 11.13
C VAL A 831 -27.89 -34.47 12.11
N VAL A 832 -28.37 -33.49 12.88
CA VAL A 832 -29.46 -33.71 13.84
C VAL A 832 -30.75 -34.12 13.13
N TRP A 833 -31.10 -33.49 12.03
CA TRP A 833 -32.28 -33.89 11.24
C TRP A 833 -32.18 -35.32 10.73
N LEU A 834 -31.05 -35.68 10.11
CA LEU A 834 -30.84 -37.01 9.54
C LEU A 834 -30.83 -38.11 10.61
N MET A 835 -30.16 -37.85 11.74
CA MET A 835 -29.95 -38.86 12.77
C MET A 835 -31.07 -38.96 13.79
N ALA A 836 -31.78 -37.87 14.11
CA ALA A 836 -32.74 -37.84 15.22
C ALA A 836 -34.18 -37.55 14.80
N PHE A 837 -34.40 -36.94 13.62
CA PHE A 837 -35.74 -36.50 13.18
C PHE A 837 -36.22 -37.21 11.90
N ALA A 838 -35.90 -38.49 11.77
CA ALA A 838 -36.29 -39.36 10.66
C ALA A 838 -35.81 -38.91 9.26
N GLY A 839 -34.85 -37.99 9.17
CA GLY A 839 -34.34 -37.49 7.89
C GLY A 839 -33.73 -38.58 7.01
N MET A 840 -33.01 -39.55 7.59
CA MET A 840 -32.47 -40.69 6.84
C MET A 840 -33.56 -41.57 6.20
N LYS A 841 -34.73 -41.70 6.83
CA LYS A 841 -35.86 -42.44 6.25
C LYS A 841 -36.43 -41.69 5.05
N LYS A 842 -36.54 -40.35 5.17
CA LYS A 842 -37.10 -39.47 4.13
C LYS A 842 -36.19 -39.28 2.91
N LEU A 843 -34.88 -39.42 3.06
CA LEU A 843 -33.96 -39.36 1.92
C LEU A 843 -33.91 -40.66 1.11
N ASN A 844 -34.43 -41.76 1.67
CA ASN A 844 -34.44 -43.10 1.07
C ASN A 844 -35.85 -43.56 0.69
N SER A 845 -36.86 -42.70 0.82
CA SER A 845 -38.27 -42.98 0.52
C SER A 845 -38.61 -42.74 -0.94
#